data_AF-A0A2A6E6E8-F1
#
_entry.id   AF-A0A2A6E6E8-F1
#
_cell.length_a   1.000
_cell.length_b   1.000
_cell.length_c   1.000
_cell.angle_alpha   90.00
_cell.angle_beta   90.00
_cell.angle_gamma   90.00
#
_symmetry.space_group_name_H-M   'P 1'
#
loop_
_entity.id
_entity.type
_entity.pdbx_description
1 polymer ?
#
loop_
_entity_poly.entity_id
_entity_poly.type
_entity_poly.pdbx_seq_one_letter_code
_entity_poly.pdbx_strand_id
1 'polypeptide(L)'
;MTIQEIQTACTRTTEALDRGALKTAFDTLQGLIAGSQTYTYQNKLDKLQETYQYMLRYYIEGSGDPMQEQIYAGIRTQTYELTDRLRHELLADISPETCYAARRTLTFDPVETGTLLKQIPLYAEAEETEPYEASVNRLFGYLWTTTFLSQETVVAVREALADPHYPSAARSQIVSALLLGLQQTFDKEKLLLLFDAASPVSDETIRIRALIAIILTLYTYRRRTAFYPEIERQLGLLAESPDFKRLLLTIILRFILARETEKISHKLQEEIIPEMMRLRPQINLGVSWSDLIAELSNDEMNPEWKSDKLTKWLEEYNEMQEEGADVMHSTFIHLKHFSFFREVGNWFLPFSIDHSTLKSKADIGITTIDTLLQASFMCDSDKYSLYFSLEQIPETHRKMILHQLDVQINQINAQQAQELKNRQTKAENVIGLYIQSLYRFYKLYPRHADFDDIFNEKLDFHHLTMLKPYISDTETLLQIAEFYLRKGYFEDALTIYRRLIEEGTGDEVLYQKSGYCRQMAGDMEGALRDYLRSEMLNPESPWLLRRIAGCYRTLKQPEEALKFFLRYDTISPDNLSVLMNIGHCYSEQKDYKEALRYYFKVDYLSPDNRKAQRAIAWCSFLSGKYDQARNYYRKVLEDEPQAQDFLNAGHTEWAVQNMKGALELYKQSVYAAGNFKAFQELLKEDIPDLIRAGIKPSEMPLLMDQLRYSLG
;
A
#
# COMPACT_ATOMS: atom_id res chain seq x y z
N MET A 1 -3.92 12.07 38.37
CA MET A 1 -3.38 11.15 37.35
C MET A 1 -3.14 11.91 36.06
N THR A 2 -2.05 11.58 35.36
CA THR A 2 -1.72 12.14 34.03
C THR A 2 -2.39 11.34 32.91
N ILE A 3 -2.50 11.94 31.72
CA ILE A 3 -3.03 11.26 30.51
C ILE A 3 -2.24 9.97 30.23
N GLN A 4 -0.91 10.05 30.30
CA GLN A 4 -0.02 8.92 30.03
C GLN A 4 -0.21 7.78 31.04
N GLU A 5 -0.42 8.09 32.33
CA GLU A 5 -0.71 7.08 33.36
C GLU A 5 -2.03 6.34 33.06
N ILE A 6 -3.09 7.08 32.67
CA ILE A 6 -4.38 6.50 32.31
C ILE A 6 -4.24 5.59 31.10
N GLN A 7 -3.66 6.09 30.00
CA GLN A 7 -3.47 5.32 28.78
C GLN A 7 -2.63 4.07 29.04
N THR A 8 -1.52 4.18 29.77
CA THR A 8 -0.65 3.05 30.11
C THR A 8 -1.39 1.99 30.93
N ALA A 9 -2.18 2.39 31.91
CA ALA A 9 -2.98 1.46 32.71
C ALA A 9 -4.06 0.78 31.88
N CYS A 10 -4.79 1.51 31.03
CA CYS A 10 -5.80 0.95 30.15
C CYS A 10 -5.19 -0.04 29.15
N THR A 11 -4.06 0.29 28.52
CA THR A 11 -3.34 -0.62 27.60
C THR A 11 -2.85 -1.88 28.32
N ARG A 12 -2.32 -1.75 29.53
CA ARG A 12 -1.94 -2.92 30.34
C ARG A 12 -3.12 -3.82 30.65
N THR A 13 -4.27 -3.23 30.98
CA THR A 13 -5.50 -3.98 31.22
C THR A 13 -5.96 -4.70 29.95
N THR A 14 -6.04 -4.01 28.79
CA THR A 14 -6.48 -4.64 27.53
C THR A 14 -5.54 -5.75 27.08
N GLU A 15 -4.21 -5.57 27.20
CA GLU A 15 -3.25 -6.64 26.92
C GLU A 15 -3.38 -7.84 27.87
N ALA A 16 -3.66 -7.61 29.15
CA ALA A 16 -3.92 -8.68 30.10
C ALA A 16 -5.19 -9.44 29.73
N LEU A 17 -6.25 -8.72 29.34
CA LEU A 17 -7.49 -9.32 28.84
C LEU A 17 -7.27 -10.13 27.56
N ASP A 18 -6.48 -9.64 26.61
CA ASP A 18 -6.13 -10.34 25.37
C ASP A 18 -5.46 -11.69 25.65
N ARG A 19 -4.56 -11.73 26.64
CA ARG A 19 -3.84 -12.94 27.07
C ARG A 19 -4.65 -13.84 28.01
N GLY A 20 -5.89 -13.47 28.38
CA GLY A 20 -6.71 -14.22 29.34
C GLY A 20 -6.29 -14.06 30.82
N ALA A 21 -5.42 -13.11 31.14
CA ALA A 21 -4.92 -12.83 32.48
C ALA A 21 -5.89 -11.92 33.28
N LEU A 22 -7.10 -12.40 33.55
CA LEU A 22 -8.17 -11.62 34.19
C LEU A 22 -7.78 -11.01 35.54
N LYS A 23 -7.07 -11.75 36.40
CA LYS A 23 -6.65 -11.22 37.72
C LYS A 23 -5.73 -10.00 37.58
N THR A 24 -4.77 -10.05 36.66
CA THR A 24 -3.87 -8.93 36.36
C THR A 24 -4.65 -7.71 35.83
N ALA A 25 -5.65 -7.96 34.97
CA ALA A 25 -6.53 -6.90 34.48
C ALA A 25 -7.32 -6.25 35.63
N PHE A 26 -7.86 -7.06 36.54
CA PHE A 26 -8.57 -6.57 37.70
C PHE A 26 -7.69 -5.76 38.66
N ASP A 27 -6.47 -6.20 38.93
CA ASP A 27 -5.53 -5.49 39.80
C ASP A 27 -5.14 -4.13 39.22
N THR A 28 -4.93 -4.10 37.91
CA THR A 28 -4.62 -2.85 37.19
C THR A 28 -5.80 -1.88 37.25
N LEU A 29 -7.03 -2.37 37.02
CA LEU A 29 -8.25 -1.57 37.14
C LEU A 29 -8.50 -1.09 38.57
N GLN A 30 -8.25 -1.93 39.57
CA GLN A 30 -8.41 -1.55 40.97
C GLN A 30 -7.45 -0.42 41.35
N GLY A 31 -6.19 -0.52 40.93
CA GLY A 31 -5.22 0.57 41.10
C GLY A 31 -5.65 1.85 40.38
N LEU A 32 -6.21 1.73 39.18
CA LEU A 32 -6.70 2.86 38.39
C LEU A 32 -7.89 3.55 39.06
N ILE A 33 -8.87 2.80 39.56
CA ILE A 33 -10.05 3.32 40.28
C ILE A 33 -9.62 4.00 41.59
N ALA A 34 -8.73 3.37 42.36
CA ALA A 34 -8.22 3.93 43.60
C ALA A 34 -7.44 5.24 43.37
N GLY A 35 -6.59 5.28 42.35
CA GLY A 35 -5.79 6.47 42.01
C GLY A 35 -6.60 7.64 41.44
N SER A 36 -7.73 7.35 40.78
CA SER A 36 -8.62 8.35 40.20
C SER A 36 -9.75 8.81 41.12
N GLN A 37 -9.97 8.12 42.25
CA GLN A 37 -11.06 8.37 43.20
C GLN A 37 -12.47 8.16 42.61
N THR A 38 -12.58 7.42 41.50
CA THR A 38 -13.83 7.16 40.78
C THR A 38 -14.55 5.91 41.30
N TYR A 39 -14.90 5.91 42.59
CA TYR A 39 -15.44 4.72 43.28
C TYR A 39 -16.80 4.23 42.76
N THR A 40 -17.46 4.97 41.88
CA THR A 40 -18.68 4.55 41.15
C THR A 40 -18.48 3.24 40.38
N TYR A 41 -17.25 2.93 39.96
CA TYR A 41 -16.90 1.71 39.24
C TYR A 41 -16.45 0.55 40.13
N GLN A 42 -16.17 0.80 41.41
CA GLN A 42 -15.63 -0.22 42.32
C GLN A 42 -16.59 -1.39 42.48
N ASN A 43 -17.87 -1.11 42.72
CA ASN A 43 -18.90 -2.15 42.88
C ASN A 43 -19.02 -3.06 41.64
N LYS A 44 -18.81 -2.51 40.43
CA LYS A 44 -18.84 -3.30 39.19
C LYS A 44 -17.61 -4.21 39.10
N LEU A 45 -16.44 -3.69 39.44
CA LEU A 45 -15.20 -4.47 39.46
C LEU A 45 -15.27 -5.60 40.50
N ASP A 46 -15.74 -5.32 41.71
CA ASP A 46 -15.86 -6.29 42.78
C ASP A 46 -16.78 -7.46 42.38
N LYS A 47 -17.92 -7.15 41.75
CA LYS A 47 -18.84 -8.18 41.24
C LYS A 47 -18.20 -9.07 40.16
N LEU A 48 -17.40 -8.49 39.26
CA LEU A 48 -16.66 -9.26 38.25
C LEU A 48 -15.59 -10.15 38.89
N GLN A 49 -14.86 -9.62 39.88
CA GLN A 49 -13.87 -10.40 40.65
C GLN A 49 -14.53 -11.56 41.39
N GLU A 50 -15.65 -11.32 42.07
CA GLU A 50 -16.39 -12.35 42.81
C GLU A 50 -16.89 -13.46 41.87
N THR A 51 -17.48 -13.08 40.73
CA THR A 51 -17.95 -14.04 39.72
C THR A 51 -16.79 -14.89 39.19
N TYR A 52 -15.63 -14.28 38.93
CA TYR A 52 -14.43 -15.00 38.49
C TYR A 52 -13.88 -15.93 39.57
N GLN A 53 -13.88 -15.50 40.84
CA GLN A 53 -13.45 -16.34 41.98
C GLN A 53 -14.33 -17.57 42.15
N TYR A 54 -15.66 -17.44 42.05
CA TYR A 54 -16.56 -18.59 42.08
C TYR A 54 -16.28 -19.54 40.91
N MET A 55 -16.12 -19.02 39.69
CA MET A 55 -15.79 -19.83 38.51
C MET A 55 -14.48 -20.61 38.70
N LEU A 56 -13.43 -19.99 39.25
CA LEU A 56 -12.17 -20.66 39.57
C LEU A 56 -12.34 -21.74 40.65
N ARG A 57 -13.18 -21.49 41.66
CA ARG A 57 -13.47 -22.46 42.72
C ARG A 57 -14.16 -23.70 42.16
N TYR A 58 -15.20 -23.54 41.36
CA TYR A 58 -15.89 -24.66 40.70
C TYR A 58 -14.96 -25.47 39.80
N TYR A 59 -14.08 -24.79 39.05
CA TYR A 59 -13.08 -25.43 38.20
C TYR A 59 -12.09 -26.29 39.01
N ILE A 60 -11.58 -25.79 40.13
CA ILE A 60 -10.66 -26.53 41.02
C ILE A 60 -11.37 -27.70 41.71
N GLU A 61 -12.64 -27.53 42.08
CA GLU A 61 -13.46 -28.57 42.71
C GLU A 61 -13.87 -29.69 41.72
N GLY A 62 -13.50 -29.58 40.43
CA GLY A 62 -13.77 -30.60 39.41
C GLY A 62 -15.24 -30.67 38.99
N SER A 63 -16.04 -29.67 39.33
CA SER A 63 -17.44 -29.56 38.89
C SER A 63 -17.44 -29.01 37.46
N GLY A 64 -17.70 -29.87 36.47
CA GLY A 64 -17.80 -29.45 35.07
C GLY A 64 -19.01 -28.54 34.85
N ASP A 65 -18.80 -27.23 34.81
CA ASP A 65 -19.83 -26.25 34.46
C ASP A 65 -19.92 -26.11 32.93
N PRO A 66 -21.02 -26.54 32.28
CA PRO A 66 -21.18 -26.43 30.82
C PRO A 66 -21.23 -24.98 30.33
N MET A 67 -21.49 -24.01 31.21
CA MET A 67 -21.51 -22.58 30.87
C MET A 67 -20.19 -21.86 31.15
N GLN A 68 -19.14 -22.58 31.60
CA GLN A 68 -17.86 -21.97 32.01
C GLN A 68 -17.27 -21.05 30.94
N GLU A 69 -17.24 -21.47 29.67
CA GLU A 69 -16.70 -20.66 28.57
C GLU A 69 -17.51 -19.38 28.34
N GLN A 70 -18.84 -19.48 28.40
CA GLN A 70 -19.74 -18.34 28.23
C GLN A 70 -19.59 -17.34 29.39
N ILE A 71 -19.49 -17.83 30.62
CA ILE A 71 -19.25 -17.00 31.81
C ILE A 71 -17.90 -16.30 31.69
N TYR A 72 -16.85 -17.02 31.32
CA TYR A 72 -15.51 -16.46 31.17
C TYR A 72 -15.46 -15.38 30.07
N ALA A 73 -16.08 -15.63 28.91
CA ALA A 73 -16.22 -14.63 27.85
C ALA A 73 -17.02 -13.40 28.34
N GLY A 74 -18.11 -13.62 29.07
CA GLY A 74 -18.94 -12.55 29.65
C GLY A 74 -18.19 -11.69 30.68
N ILE A 75 -17.30 -12.28 31.48
CA ILE A 75 -16.43 -11.52 32.40
C ILE A 75 -15.44 -10.68 31.60
N ARG A 76 -14.83 -11.24 30.55
CA ARG A 76 -13.88 -10.50 29.68
C ARG A 76 -14.55 -9.31 29.00
N THR A 77 -15.71 -9.49 28.37
CA THR A 77 -16.43 -8.39 27.68
C THR A 77 -16.80 -7.27 28.64
N GLN A 78 -17.36 -7.61 29.80
CA GLN A 78 -17.70 -6.62 30.83
C GLN A 78 -16.47 -5.90 31.39
N THR A 79 -15.32 -6.59 31.48
CA THR A 79 -14.07 -5.96 31.94
C THR A 79 -13.50 -5.00 30.90
N TYR A 80 -13.56 -5.34 29.60
CA TYR A 80 -13.24 -4.39 28.54
C TYR A 80 -14.14 -3.15 28.61
N GLU A 81 -15.46 -3.34 28.69
CA GLU A 81 -16.43 -2.23 28.77
C GLU A 81 -16.21 -1.35 30.00
N LEU A 82 -15.87 -1.94 31.14
CA LEU A 82 -15.50 -1.21 32.34
C LEU A 82 -14.24 -0.38 32.13
N THR A 83 -13.23 -0.96 31.48
CA THR A 83 -11.96 -0.28 31.15
C THR A 83 -12.21 0.91 30.23
N ASP A 84 -13.03 0.74 29.20
CA ASP A 84 -13.39 1.79 28.25
C ASP A 84 -14.14 2.95 28.90
N ARG A 85 -15.15 2.64 29.73
CA ARG A 85 -15.91 3.63 30.50
C ARG A 85 -15.01 4.46 31.38
N LEU A 86 -14.17 3.76 32.17
CA LEU A 86 -13.25 4.42 33.08
C LEU A 86 -12.24 5.28 32.32
N ARG A 87 -11.63 4.76 31.25
CA ARG A 87 -10.71 5.54 30.40
C ARG A 87 -11.34 6.83 29.92
N HIS A 88 -12.54 6.73 29.37
CA HIS A 88 -13.20 7.85 28.73
C HIS A 88 -13.77 8.87 29.74
N GLU A 89 -14.14 8.44 30.94
CA GLU A 89 -14.49 9.34 32.05
C GLU A 89 -13.25 10.11 32.54
N LEU A 90 -12.13 9.42 32.72
CA LEU A 90 -10.90 10.05 33.22
C LEU A 90 -10.25 11.01 32.22
N LEU A 91 -10.36 10.72 30.92
CA LEU A 91 -9.83 11.58 29.87
C LEU A 91 -10.77 12.73 29.47
N ALA A 92 -12.05 12.68 29.90
CA ALA A 92 -13.10 13.63 29.52
C ALA A 92 -12.68 15.09 29.71
N ASP A 93 -12.06 15.39 30.85
CA ASP A 93 -11.76 16.76 31.26
C ASP A 93 -10.32 17.18 30.94
N ILE A 94 -9.40 16.23 30.81
CA ILE A 94 -7.96 16.51 30.74
C ILE A 94 -7.35 16.31 29.35
N SER A 95 -7.94 15.46 28.49
CA SER A 95 -7.34 15.16 27.17
C SER A 95 -7.51 16.35 26.21
N PRO A 96 -6.43 16.80 25.54
CA PRO A 96 -6.49 17.86 24.54
C PRO A 96 -6.89 17.37 23.14
N GLU A 97 -7.01 16.06 22.94
CA GLU A 97 -7.37 15.45 21.65
C GLU A 97 -8.71 15.98 21.14
N THR A 98 -8.84 16.06 19.81
CA THR A 98 -10.02 16.65 19.13
C THR A 98 -11.34 16.03 19.60
N CYS A 99 -11.39 14.70 19.79
CA CYS A 99 -12.59 14.01 20.28
C CYS A 99 -13.07 14.53 21.65
N TYR A 100 -12.17 14.60 22.64
CA TYR A 100 -12.50 15.08 23.98
C TYR A 100 -12.77 16.59 24.02
N ALA A 101 -12.06 17.37 23.19
CA ALA A 101 -12.33 18.79 23.03
C ALA A 101 -13.75 19.04 22.46
N ALA A 102 -14.14 18.31 21.42
CA ALA A 102 -15.48 18.38 20.84
C ALA A 102 -16.56 17.94 21.84
N ARG A 103 -16.29 16.86 22.60
CA ARG A 103 -17.20 16.38 23.65
C ARG A 103 -17.54 17.46 24.67
N ARG A 104 -16.53 18.16 25.19
CA ARG A 104 -16.71 19.23 26.18
C ARG A 104 -17.56 20.37 25.64
N THR A 105 -17.41 20.72 24.37
CA THR A 105 -18.25 21.76 23.73
C THR A 105 -19.70 21.31 23.61
N LEU A 106 -19.95 20.06 23.24
CA LEU A 106 -21.29 19.51 23.04
C LEU A 106 -22.06 19.29 24.35
N THR A 107 -21.38 18.97 25.45
CA THR A 107 -22.02 18.77 26.76
C THR A 107 -22.76 20.00 27.31
N PHE A 108 -22.44 21.20 26.80
CA PHE A 108 -23.12 22.44 27.20
C PHE A 108 -24.43 22.72 26.44
N ASP A 109 -24.79 21.89 25.45
CA ASP A 109 -26.01 22.05 24.66
C ASP A 109 -26.71 20.66 24.51
N PRO A 110 -27.49 20.23 25.52
CA PRO A 110 -28.16 18.93 25.53
C PRO A 110 -29.51 19.02 24.79
N VAL A 111 -29.49 19.17 23.47
CA VAL A 111 -30.68 18.85 22.68
C VAL A 111 -30.79 17.32 22.63
N GLU A 112 -31.96 16.80 22.99
CA GLU A 112 -32.26 15.38 22.88
C GLU A 112 -31.94 14.91 21.46
N THR A 113 -31.00 13.97 21.31
CA THR A 113 -30.59 13.42 20.01
C THR A 113 -31.80 12.95 19.18
N GLY A 114 -32.86 12.50 19.85
CA GLY A 114 -34.14 12.16 19.24
C GLY A 114 -34.87 13.36 18.61
N THR A 115 -34.76 14.56 19.16
CA THR A 115 -35.31 15.79 18.56
C THR A 115 -34.54 16.15 17.28
N LEU A 116 -33.20 16.12 17.31
CA LEU A 116 -32.38 16.40 16.12
C LEU A 116 -32.71 15.44 14.97
N LEU A 117 -32.79 14.14 15.27
CA LEU A 117 -33.14 13.11 14.29
C LEU A 117 -34.53 13.33 13.67
N LYS A 118 -35.49 13.89 14.42
CA LYS A 118 -36.82 14.24 13.90
C LYS A 118 -36.84 15.54 13.11
N GLN A 119 -35.96 16.49 13.42
CA GLN A 119 -35.89 17.80 12.78
C GLN A 119 -35.16 17.78 11.43
N ILE A 120 -34.10 16.96 11.30
CA ILE A 120 -33.31 16.84 10.07
C ILE A 120 -34.17 16.60 8.80
N PRO A 121 -35.10 15.63 8.75
CA PRO A 121 -35.93 15.44 7.58
C PRO A 121 -36.87 16.63 7.33
N LEU A 122 -37.39 17.27 8.38
CA LEU A 122 -38.25 18.45 8.24
C LEU A 122 -37.51 19.64 7.61
N TYR A 123 -36.27 19.90 8.05
CA TYR A 123 -35.45 20.95 7.44
C TYR A 123 -35.08 20.63 5.99
N ALA A 124 -34.81 19.37 5.68
CA ALA A 124 -34.54 18.94 4.31
C ALA A 124 -35.77 19.12 3.40
N GLU A 125 -36.96 18.76 3.86
CA GLU A 125 -38.23 18.94 3.14
C GLU A 125 -38.59 20.42 2.96
N ALA A 126 -38.27 21.26 3.93
CA ALA A 126 -38.48 22.70 3.88
C ALA A 126 -37.41 23.46 3.07
N GLU A 127 -36.41 22.77 2.52
CA GLU A 127 -35.23 23.34 1.84
C GLU A 127 -34.43 24.34 2.73
N GLU A 128 -34.54 24.19 4.06
CA GLU A 128 -33.83 24.99 5.05
C GLU A 128 -32.40 24.49 5.24
N THR A 129 -31.52 24.91 4.32
CA THR A 129 -30.14 24.40 4.22
C THR A 129 -29.29 24.62 5.47
N GLU A 130 -29.23 25.85 6.00
CA GLU A 130 -28.39 26.16 7.18
C GLU A 130 -28.84 25.40 8.46
N PRO A 131 -30.15 25.40 8.83
CA PRO A 131 -30.63 24.59 9.95
C PRO A 131 -30.42 23.08 9.76
N TYR A 132 -30.60 22.57 8.54
CA TYR A 132 -30.32 21.18 8.20
C TYR A 132 -28.84 20.84 8.46
N GLU A 133 -27.91 21.61 7.91
CA GLU A 133 -26.47 21.37 8.05
C GLU A 133 -26.00 21.48 9.50
N ALA A 134 -26.48 22.49 10.23
CA ALA A 134 -26.18 22.65 11.65
C ALA A 134 -26.66 21.44 12.46
N SER A 135 -27.86 20.92 12.18
CA SER A 135 -28.43 19.75 12.85
C SER A 135 -27.65 18.48 12.53
N VAL A 136 -27.24 18.29 11.28
CA VAL A 136 -26.42 17.14 10.84
C VAL A 136 -25.03 17.18 11.48
N ASN A 137 -24.36 18.34 11.48
CA ASN A 137 -23.04 18.50 12.10
C ASN A 137 -23.09 18.26 13.62
N ARG A 138 -24.14 18.74 14.27
CA ARG A 138 -24.36 18.51 15.70
C ARG A 138 -24.62 17.03 16.02
N LEU A 139 -25.45 16.36 15.23
CA LEU A 139 -25.69 14.92 15.35
C LEU A 139 -24.39 14.13 15.13
N PHE A 140 -23.60 14.48 14.12
CA PHE A 140 -22.29 13.89 13.86
C PHE A 140 -21.38 14.01 15.10
N GLY A 141 -21.24 15.23 15.63
CA GLY A 141 -20.44 15.50 16.82
C GLY A 141 -20.88 14.67 18.02
N TYR A 142 -22.19 14.56 18.26
CA TYR A 142 -22.74 13.75 19.35
C TYR A 142 -22.43 12.26 19.18
N LEU A 143 -22.73 11.67 18.01
CA LEU A 143 -22.53 10.24 17.77
C LEU A 143 -21.05 9.84 17.78
N TRP A 144 -20.18 10.72 17.28
CA TRP A 144 -18.74 10.51 17.30
C TRP A 144 -18.18 10.56 18.73
N THR A 145 -18.51 11.61 19.49
CA THR A 145 -17.87 11.87 20.80
C THR A 145 -18.49 11.12 21.98
N THR A 146 -19.74 10.64 21.85
CA THR A 146 -20.42 9.88 22.89
C THR A 146 -19.85 8.46 22.98
N THR A 147 -19.42 8.01 24.15
CA THR A 147 -18.81 6.68 24.31
C THR A 147 -19.80 5.54 24.13
N PHE A 148 -20.94 5.62 24.84
CA PHE A 148 -21.96 4.59 24.86
C PHE A 148 -23.31 5.24 24.58
N LEU A 149 -23.98 4.79 23.53
CA LEU A 149 -25.29 5.33 23.17
C LEU A 149 -26.38 4.89 24.17
N SER A 150 -27.30 5.79 24.50
CA SER A 150 -28.51 5.42 25.23
C SER A 150 -29.41 4.54 24.36
N GLN A 151 -30.21 3.67 24.97
CA GLN A 151 -31.13 2.80 24.22
C GLN A 151 -32.12 3.62 23.37
N GLU A 152 -32.57 4.77 23.88
CA GLU A 152 -33.39 5.71 23.12
C GLU A 152 -32.67 6.25 21.88
N THR A 153 -31.38 6.63 22.02
CA THR A 153 -30.57 7.08 20.87
C THR A 153 -30.38 5.96 19.86
N VAL A 154 -30.10 4.73 20.32
CA VAL A 154 -29.92 3.58 19.44
C VAL A 154 -31.17 3.33 18.60
N VAL A 155 -32.35 3.37 19.22
CA VAL A 155 -33.62 3.21 18.49
C VAL A 155 -33.81 4.32 17.46
N ALA A 156 -33.63 5.58 17.85
CA ALA A 156 -33.83 6.71 16.94
C ALA A 156 -32.84 6.70 15.76
N VAL A 157 -31.57 6.36 15.99
CA VAL A 157 -30.57 6.26 14.91
C VAL A 157 -30.89 5.08 13.99
N ARG A 158 -31.34 3.95 14.52
CA ARG A 158 -31.77 2.79 13.72
C ARG A 158 -32.94 3.15 12.81
N GLU A 159 -33.94 3.85 13.34
CA GLU A 159 -35.09 4.32 12.56
C GLU A 159 -34.64 5.25 11.42
N ALA A 160 -33.75 6.21 11.70
CA ALA A 160 -33.23 7.14 10.69
C ALA A 160 -32.39 6.44 9.60
N LEU A 161 -31.62 5.39 9.95
CA LEU A 161 -30.86 4.61 8.97
C LEU A 161 -31.75 3.74 8.09
N ALA A 162 -32.83 3.19 8.66
CA ALA A 162 -33.76 2.31 7.98
C ALA A 162 -34.77 3.06 7.08
N ASP A 163 -35.06 4.34 7.36
CA ASP A 163 -36.01 5.14 6.58
C ASP A 163 -35.43 5.53 5.20
N PRO A 164 -36.03 5.07 4.08
CA PRO A 164 -35.59 5.44 2.74
C PRO A 164 -35.70 6.93 2.43
N HIS A 165 -36.65 7.65 3.08
CA HIS A 165 -36.90 9.08 2.87
C HIS A 165 -35.95 9.96 3.68
N TYR A 166 -35.25 9.38 4.66
CA TYR A 166 -34.28 10.14 5.42
C TYR A 166 -33.13 10.62 4.52
N PRO A 167 -32.70 11.90 4.62
CA PRO A 167 -31.68 12.47 3.74
C PRO A 167 -30.41 11.60 3.66
N SER A 168 -30.02 11.22 2.44
CA SER A 168 -28.89 10.31 2.20
C SER A 168 -27.55 10.88 2.71
N ALA A 169 -27.34 12.20 2.58
CA ALA A 169 -26.16 12.87 3.12
C ALA A 169 -26.11 12.78 4.66
N ALA A 170 -27.24 12.93 5.34
CA ALA A 170 -27.33 12.79 6.79
C ALA A 170 -27.08 11.33 7.24
N ARG A 171 -27.65 10.33 6.53
CA ARG A 171 -27.34 8.91 6.79
C ARG A 171 -25.85 8.60 6.60
N SER A 172 -25.24 9.18 5.58
CA SER A 172 -23.79 9.05 5.31
C SER A 172 -22.95 9.63 6.44
N GLN A 173 -23.36 10.76 7.01
CA GLN A 173 -22.73 11.39 8.17
C GLN A 173 -22.91 10.55 9.44
N ILE A 174 -24.10 9.98 9.67
CA ILE A 174 -24.33 9.04 10.79
C ILE A 174 -23.34 7.87 10.73
N VAL A 175 -23.23 7.19 9.58
CA VAL A 175 -22.28 6.07 9.41
C VAL A 175 -20.84 6.49 9.68
N SER A 176 -20.44 7.68 9.20
CA SER A 176 -19.08 8.21 9.38
C SER A 176 -18.81 8.59 10.84
N ALA A 177 -19.79 9.15 11.55
CA ALA A 177 -19.71 9.46 12.97
C ALA A 177 -19.60 8.18 13.83
N LEU A 178 -20.38 7.14 13.49
CA LEU A 178 -20.32 5.83 14.14
C LEU A 178 -18.93 5.21 13.93
N LEU A 179 -18.38 5.25 12.72
CA LEU A 179 -17.02 4.79 12.43
C LEU A 179 -15.99 5.53 13.29
N LEU A 180 -15.96 6.86 13.25
CA LEU A 180 -14.97 7.61 14.04
C LEU A 180 -15.15 7.38 15.54
N GLY A 181 -16.39 7.25 16.01
CA GLY A 181 -16.66 6.92 17.41
C GLY A 181 -16.09 5.56 17.79
N LEU A 182 -16.23 4.57 16.90
CA LEU A 182 -15.65 3.23 17.08
C LEU A 182 -14.12 3.25 16.99
N GLN A 183 -13.51 4.10 16.18
CA GLN A 183 -12.05 4.26 16.17
C GLN A 183 -11.53 4.84 17.49
N GLN A 184 -12.35 5.62 18.21
CA GLN A 184 -11.99 6.18 19.51
C GLN A 184 -12.22 5.21 20.68
N THR A 185 -13.35 4.50 20.69
CA THR A 185 -13.70 3.51 21.73
C THR A 185 -14.70 2.51 21.18
N PHE A 186 -14.52 1.22 21.49
CA PHE A 186 -15.46 0.19 21.08
C PHE A 186 -16.80 0.35 21.82
N ASP A 187 -17.87 0.44 21.04
CA ASP A 187 -19.25 0.36 21.52
C ASP A 187 -19.99 -0.67 20.66
N LYS A 188 -20.46 -1.74 21.30
CA LYS A 188 -21.21 -2.80 20.63
C LYS A 188 -22.44 -2.24 19.91
N GLU A 189 -23.15 -1.29 20.51
CA GLU A 189 -24.39 -0.76 19.94
C GLU A 189 -24.12 0.06 18.67
N LYS A 190 -23.04 0.87 18.64
CA LYS A 190 -22.61 1.55 17.41
C LYS A 190 -22.26 0.58 16.28
N LEU A 191 -21.58 -0.52 16.61
CA LEU A 191 -21.25 -1.54 15.63
C LEU A 191 -22.50 -2.24 15.10
N LEU A 192 -23.49 -2.53 15.97
CA LEU A 192 -24.77 -3.09 15.54
C LEU A 192 -25.56 -2.12 14.64
N LEU A 193 -25.52 -0.81 14.91
CA LEU A 193 -26.11 0.20 14.01
C LEU A 193 -25.41 0.24 12.64
N LEU A 194 -24.11 -0.01 12.58
CA LEU A 194 -23.42 -0.17 11.29
C LEU A 194 -23.88 -1.44 10.57
N PHE A 195 -24.12 -2.55 11.27
CA PHE A 195 -24.71 -3.75 10.66
C PHE A 195 -26.12 -3.46 10.09
N ASP A 196 -26.95 -2.72 10.83
CA ASP A 196 -28.27 -2.29 10.36
C ASP A 196 -28.13 -1.43 9.08
N ALA A 197 -27.19 -0.48 9.05
CA ALA A 197 -26.90 0.35 7.87
C ALA A 197 -26.35 -0.46 6.68
N ALA A 198 -25.60 -1.54 6.94
CA ALA A 198 -25.04 -2.44 5.93
C ALA A 198 -26.06 -3.45 5.37
N SER A 199 -27.31 -3.42 5.83
CA SER A 199 -28.39 -4.25 5.32
C SER A 199 -28.61 -4.06 3.80
N PRO A 200 -28.98 -5.12 3.05
CA PRO A 200 -29.32 -5.02 1.62
C PRO A 200 -30.50 -4.09 1.31
N VAL A 201 -31.31 -3.72 2.32
CA VAL A 201 -32.45 -2.81 2.17
C VAL A 201 -32.01 -1.33 2.08
N SER A 202 -30.82 -1.01 2.60
CA SER A 202 -30.27 0.35 2.58
C SER A 202 -29.83 0.79 1.18
N ASP A 203 -29.73 2.11 0.99
CA ASP A 203 -29.07 2.67 -0.21
C ASP A 203 -27.65 2.11 -0.36
N GLU A 204 -27.24 1.85 -1.60
CA GLU A 204 -25.95 1.23 -1.94
C GLU A 204 -24.77 2.00 -1.32
N THR A 205 -24.83 3.34 -1.28
CA THR A 205 -23.77 4.18 -0.73
C THR A 205 -23.64 4.01 0.77
N ILE A 206 -24.76 4.05 1.49
CA ILE A 206 -24.83 3.87 2.95
C ILE A 206 -24.34 2.48 3.32
N ARG A 207 -24.82 1.47 2.59
CA ARG A 207 -24.45 0.07 2.77
C ARG A 207 -22.95 -0.16 2.66
N ILE A 208 -22.32 0.40 1.61
CA ILE A 208 -20.88 0.30 1.37
C ILE A 208 -20.07 1.02 2.46
N ARG A 209 -20.45 2.26 2.80
CA ARG A 209 -19.78 3.03 3.86
C ARG A 209 -19.84 2.28 5.19
N ALA A 210 -20.99 1.68 5.51
CA ALA A 210 -21.19 0.89 6.72
C ALA A 210 -20.36 -0.40 6.70
N LEU A 211 -20.29 -1.11 5.56
CA LEU A 211 -19.46 -2.31 5.42
C LEU A 211 -17.97 -2.01 5.62
N ILE A 212 -17.47 -0.91 5.05
CA ILE A 212 -16.09 -0.44 5.26
C ILE A 212 -15.86 -0.13 6.74
N ALA A 213 -16.81 0.56 7.39
CA ALA A 213 -16.73 0.88 8.81
C ALA A 213 -16.73 -0.37 9.71
N ILE A 214 -17.52 -1.40 9.38
CA ILE A 214 -17.54 -2.69 10.06
C ILE A 214 -16.16 -3.35 9.95
N ILE A 215 -15.62 -3.50 8.74
CA ILE A 215 -14.33 -4.18 8.51
C ILE A 215 -13.20 -3.49 9.29
N LEU A 216 -13.14 -2.15 9.24
CA LEU A 216 -12.15 -1.38 10.01
C LEU A 216 -12.32 -1.58 11.52
N THR A 217 -13.56 -1.60 12.02
CA THR A 217 -13.84 -1.84 13.45
C THR A 217 -13.44 -3.26 13.85
N LEU A 218 -13.76 -4.27 13.03
CA LEU A 218 -13.35 -5.66 13.26
C LEU A 218 -11.83 -5.81 13.27
N TYR A 219 -11.12 -5.06 12.42
CA TYR A 219 -9.65 -5.06 12.39
C TYR A 219 -9.07 -4.41 13.65
N THR A 220 -9.57 -3.24 14.02
CA THR A 220 -9.15 -2.46 15.19
C THR A 220 -9.31 -3.29 16.47
N TYR A 221 -10.46 -3.96 16.63
CA TYR A 221 -10.81 -4.72 17.83
C TYR A 221 -10.75 -6.24 17.66
N ARG A 222 -9.93 -6.74 16.72
CA ARG A 222 -9.85 -8.17 16.31
C ARG A 222 -9.64 -9.18 17.44
N ARG A 223 -9.02 -8.76 18.55
CA ARG A 223 -8.80 -9.61 19.74
C ARG A 223 -10.02 -9.67 20.66
N ARG A 224 -10.88 -8.65 20.61
CA ARG A 224 -12.07 -8.49 21.46
C ARG A 224 -13.35 -8.94 20.77
N THR A 225 -13.52 -8.68 19.48
CA THR A 225 -14.79 -8.91 18.76
C THR A 225 -15.23 -10.38 18.77
N ALA A 226 -14.29 -11.31 18.90
CA ALA A 226 -14.56 -12.74 19.04
C ALA A 226 -15.41 -13.10 20.29
N PHE A 227 -15.49 -12.22 21.30
CA PHE A 227 -16.30 -12.46 22.51
C PHE A 227 -17.75 -11.96 22.39
N TYR A 228 -18.16 -11.43 21.23
CA TYR A 228 -19.49 -10.88 20.98
C TYR A 228 -20.21 -11.73 19.92
N PRO A 229 -21.00 -12.75 20.32
CA PRO A 229 -21.65 -13.67 19.38
C PRO A 229 -22.65 -12.97 18.46
N GLU A 230 -23.20 -11.82 18.87
CA GLU A 230 -24.08 -11.02 18.03
C GLU A 230 -23.39 -10.51 16.77
N ILE A 231 -22.08 -10.23 16.81
CA ILE A 231 -21.30 -9.77 15.65
C ILE A 231 -21.22 -10.89 14.61
N GLU A 232 -20.90 -12.11 15.04
CA GLU A 232 -20.83 -13.27 14.15
C GLU A 232 -22.18 -13.55 13.50
N ARG A 233 -23.26 -13.50 14.29
CA ARG A 233 -24.63 -13.64 13.77
C ARG A 233 -24.95 -12.57 12.72
N GLN A 234 -24.61 -11.30 12.95
CA GLN A 234 -24.87 -10.23 11.99
C GLN A 234 -24.04 -10.36 10.71
N LEU A 235 -22.78 -10.80 10.80
CA LEU A 235 -21.98 -11.15 9.62
C LEU A 235 -22.61 -12.29 8.82
N GLY A 236 -23.16 -13.30 9.51
CA GLY A 236 -23.93 -14.39 8.89
C GLY A 236 -25.12 -13.88 8.09
N LEU A 237 -25.90 -12.94 8.65
CA LEU A 237 -27.04 -12.33 7.97
C LEU A 237 -26.63 -11.52 6.73
N LEU A 238 -25.57 -10.71 6.83
CA LEU A 238 -25.05 -9.98 5.67
C LEU A 238 -24.55 -10.91 4.57
N ALA A 239 -23.99 -12.06 4.95
CA ALA A 239 -23.48 -13.06 4.01
C ALA A 239 -24.56 -13.81 3.22
N GLU A 240 -25.83 -13.71 3.60
CA GLU A 240 -26.96 -14.21 2.80
C GLU A 240 -27.13 -13.40 1.50
N SER A 241 -26.62 -12.16 1.46
CA SER A 241 -26.66 -11.31 0.26
C SER A 241 -25.67 -11.81 -0.80
N PRO A 242 -26.08 -11.99 -2.08
CA PRO A 242 -25.23 -12.59 -3.10
C PRO A 242 -23.99 -11.74 -3.47
N ASP A 243 -24.04 -10.43 -3.22
CA ASP A 243 -22.94 -9.51 -3.50
C ASP A 243 -21.97 -9.31 -2.33
N PHE A 244 -22.27 -9.82 -1.13
CA PHE A 244 -21.49 -9.56 0.09
C PHE A 244 -20.02 -9.98 -0.05
N LYS A 245 -19.74 -11.22 -0.46
CA LYS A 245 -18.37 -11.72 -0.62
C LYS A 245 -17.58 -10.92 -1.65
N ARG A 246 -18.24 -10.57 -2.76
CA ARG A 246 -17.64 -9.73 -3.82
C ARG A 246 -17.29 -8.36 -3.28
N LEU A 247 -18.21 -7.70 -2.55
CA LEU A 247 -17.97 -6.40 -1.94
C LEU A 247 -16.84 -6.45 -0.90
N LEU A 248 -16.80 -7.49 -0.05
CA LEU A 248 -15.70 -7.70 0.90
C LEU A 248 -14.35 -7.78 0.17
N LEU A 249 -14.26 -8.63 -0.87
CA LEU A 249 -13.05 -8.76 -1.67
C LEU A 249 -12.64 -7.41 -2.29
N THR A 250 -13.57 -6.71 -2.94
CA THR A 250 -13.31 -5.38 -3.52
C THR A 250 -12.79 -4.40 -2.48
N ILE A 251 -13.39 -4.34 -1.28
CA ILE A 251 -12.92 -3.46 -0.19
C ILE A 251 -11.48 -3.79 0.19
N ILE A 252 -11.16 -5.08 0.34
CA ILE A 252 -9.80 -5.53 0.68
C ILE A 252 -8.81 -5.08 -0.39
N LEU A 253 -9.10 -5.34 -1.67
CA LEU A 253 -8.22 -4.95 -2.78
C LEU A 253 -8.03 -3.43 -2.84
N ARG A 254 -9.08 -2.65 -2.59
CA ARG A 254 -9.02 -1.18 -2.58
C ARG A 254 -8.20 -0.63 -1.41
N PHE A 255 -8.22 -1.27 -0.25
CA PHE A 255 -7.31 -0.91 0.84
C PHE A 255 -5.85 -1.28 0.55
N ILE A 256 -5.59 -2.41 -0.11
CA ILE A 256 -4.22 -2.75 -0.57
C ILE A 256 -3.73 -1.69 -1.56
N LEU A 257 -4.58 -1.25 -2.47
CA LEU A 257 -4.27 -0.20 -3.44
C LEU A 257 -4.00 1.16 -2.77
N ALA A 258 -4.76 1.51 -1.73
CA ALA A 258 -4.56 2.76 -0.99
C ALA A 258 -3.18 2.87 -0.31
N ARG A 259 -2.49 1.74 -0.07
CA ARG A 259 -1.10 1.73 0.43
C ARG A 259 -0.11 2.30 -0.59
N GLU A 260 -0.46 2.34 -1.87
CA GLU A 260 0.40 2.90 -2.92
C GLU A 260 0.24 4.42 -3.08
N THR A 261 -0.81 5.03 -2.52
CA THR A 261 -1.14 6.44 -2.74
C THR A 261 0.03 7.39 -2.45
N GLU A 262 0.74 7.18 -1.34
CA GLU A 262 1.90 8.00 -0.97
C GLU A 262 3.07 7.85 -1.95
N LYS A 263 3.38 6.60 -2.33
CA LYS A 263 4.43 6.29 -3.31
C LYS A 263 4.12 6.92 -4.67
N ILE A 264 2.86 6.81 -5.12
CA ILE A 264 2.39 7.42 -6.38
C ILE A 264 2.53 8.93 -6.30
N SER A 265 2.10 9.54 -5.19
CA SER A 265 2.14 10.99 -4.99
C SER A 265 3.57 11.53 -4.99
N HIS A 266 4.49 10.86 -4.28
CA HIS A 266 5.90 11.22 -4.27
C HIS A 266 6.52 11.15 -5.67
N LYS A 267 6.29 10.04 -6.39
CA LYS A 267 6.79 9.88 -7.77
C LYS A 267 6.28 11.01 -8.67
N LEU A 268 5.00 11.36 -8.55
CA LEU A 268 4.38 12.39 -9.36
C LEU A 268 4.95 13.80 -9.07
N GLN A 269 5.14 14.14 -7.78
CA GLN A 269 5.63 15.46 -7.37
C GLN A 269 7.13 15.65 -7.60
N GLU A 270 7.96 14.64 -7.30
CA GLU A 270 9.42 14.78 -7.29
C GLU A 270 10.07 14.45 -8.63
N GLU A 271 9.48 13.56 -9.42
CA GLU A 271 10.08 13.11 -10.69
C GLU A 271 9.31 13.67 -11.89
N ILE A 272 8.00 13.47 -11.93
CA ILE A 272 7.23 13.62 -13.17
C ILE A 272 6.84 15.06 -13.46
N ILE A 273 6.20 15.76 -12.51
CA ILE A 273 5.81 17.16 -12.71
C ILE A 273 7.02 18.04 -13.09
N PRO A 274 8.18 17.96 -12.41
CA PRO A 274 9.35 18.74 -12.79
C PRO A 274 9.86 18.43 -14.20
N GLU A 275 9.92 17.16 -14.58
CA GLU A 275 10.34 16.72 -15.92
C GLU A 275 9.38 17.28 -17.00
N MET A 276 8.06 17.22 -16.75
CA MET A 276 7.05 17.81 -17.62
C MET A 276 7.18 19.33 -17.73
N MET A 277 7.40 20.04 -16.62
CA MET A 277 7.60 21.49 -16.61
C MET A 277 8.83 21.90 -17.42
N ARG A 278 9.88 21.07 -17.44
CA ARG A 278 11.07 21.28 -18.27
C ARG A 278 10.76 21.17 -19.77
N LEU A 279 9.87 20.26 -20.15
CA LEU A 279 9.46 20.03 -21.55
C LEU A 279 8.38 21.03 -22.03
N ARG A 280 7.73 21.74 -21.10
CA ARG A 280 6.65 22.71 -21.36
C ARG A 280 6.92 23.77 -22.45
N PRO A 281 8.14 24.30 -22.67
CA PRO A 281 8.38 25.26 -23.75
C PRO A 281 8.19 24.68 -25.17
N GLN A 282 8.23 23.36 -25.29
CA GLN A 282 8.20 22.63 -26.56
C GLN A 282 6.82 22.04 -26.86
N ILE A 283 5.89 22.10 -25.90
CA ILE A 283 4.56 21.48 -25.97
C ILE A 283 3.50 22.58 -26.01
N ASN A 284 2.67 22.56 -27.05
CA ASN A 284 1.61 23.55 -27.24
C ASN A 284 0.50 23.35 -26.19
N LEU A 285 0.24 24.38 -25.38
CA LEU A 285 -0.66 24.39 -24.20
C LEU A 285 -2.16 24.12 -24.48
N GLY A 286 -2.54 23.80 -25.71
CA GLY A 286 -3.92 23.57 -26.13
C GLY A 286 -4.29 22.09 -26.37
N VAL A 287 -3.36 21.17 -26.17
CA VAL A 287 -3.49 19.75 -26.52
C VAL A 287 -4.03 18.96 -25.32
N SER A 288 -5.07 18.15 -25.53
CA SER A 288 -5.62 17.24 -24.50
C SER A 288 -4.54 16.28 -24.01
N TRP A 289 -4.58 15.82 -22.76
CA TRP A 289 -3.65 14.82 -22.24
C TRP A 289 -3.58 13.56 -23.13
N SER A 290 -4.71 13.16 -23.71
CA SER A 290 -4.79 12.05 -24.68
C SER A 290 -4.03 12.34 -25.98
N ASP A 291 -4.13 13.58 -26.47
CA ASP A 291 -3.53 13.99 -27.73
C ASP A 291 -2.02 14.20 -27.54
N LEU A 292 -1.62 14.61 -26.35
CA LEU A 292 -0.23 14.75 -25.91
C LEU A 292 0.42 13.37 -25.74
N ILE A 293 -0.32 12.39 -25.21
CA ILE A 293 0.08 10.97 -25.19
C ILE A 293 0.17 10.42 -26.61
N ALA A 294 -0.80 10.69 -27.48
CA ALA A 294 -0.79 10.24 -28.87
C ALA A 294 0.40 10.84 -29.65
N GLU A 295 0.68 12.14 -29.48
CA GLU A 295 1.84 12.83 -30.08
C GLU A 295 3.17 12.28 -29.55
N LEU A 296 3.30 12.05 -28.24
CA LEU A 296 4.51 11.48 -27.63
C LEU A 296 4.72 10.00 -27.98
N SER A 297 3.64 9.27 -28.23
CA SER A 297 3.67 7.85 -28.60
C SER A 297 3.89 7.60 -30.10
N ASN A 298 3.75 8.64 -30.94
CA ASN A 298 3.92 8.52 -32.38
C ASN A 298 5.42 8.40 -32.75
N ASP A 299 5.73 7.51 -33.69
CA ASP A 299 7.12 7.22 -34.12
C ASP A 299 7.79 8.36 -34.90
N GLU A 300 7.05 9.42 -35.25
CA GLU A 300 7.55 10.56 -36.02
C GLU A 300 8.15 11.70 -35.17
N MET A 301 8.22 11.56 -33.84
CA MET A 301 8.82 12.59 -32.98
C MET A 301 10.36 12.56 -32.95
N ASN A 302 10.95 13.76 -32.83
CA ASN A 302 12.39 13.99 -32.71
C ASN A 302 13.00 13.12 -31.57
N PRO A 303 14.02 12.29 -31.85
CA PRO A 303 14.67 11.43 -30.85
C PRO A 303 15.16 12.14 -29.58
N GLU A 304 15.43 13.45 -29.67
CA GLU A 304 15.92 14.24 -28.52
C GLU A 304 14.88 14.47 -27.40
N TRP A 305 13.58 14.28 -27.65
CA TRP A 305 12.50 14.56 -26.68
C TRP A 305 11.73 13.32 -26.20
N LYS A 306 11.94 12.15 -26.81
CA LYS A 306 11.51 10.86 -26.25
C LYS A 306 12.37 10.57 -25.01
N SER A 307 11.96 11.09 -23.86
CA SER A 307 12.46 10.59 -22.59
C SER A 307 11.80 9.23 -22.35
N ASP A 308 12.56 8.14 -22.52
CA ASP A 308 12.10 6.77 -22.20
C ASP A 308 11.40 6.70 -20.83
N LYS A 309 11.81 7.57 -19.89
CA LYS A 309 11.20 7.67 -18.55
C LYS A 309 9.80 8.25 -18.57
N LEU A 310 9.55 9.31 -19.36
CA LEU A 310 8.23 9.96 -19.41
C LEU A 310 7.22 9.07 -20.13
N THR A 311 7.61 8.48 -21.27
CA THR A 311 6.73 7.57 -22.03
C THR A 311 6.34 6.36 -21.19
N LYS A 312 7.32 5.72 -20.53
CA LYS A 312 7.07 4.62 -19.60
C LYS A 312 6.19 5.04 -18.43
N TRP A 313 6.38 6.25 -17.91
CA TRP A 313 5.51 6.73 -16.82
C TRP A 313 4.08 6.97 -17.30
N LEU A 314 3.86 7.48 -18.51
CA LEU A 314 2.51 7.68 -19.04
C LEU A 314 1.77 6.34 -19.21
N GLU A 315 2.47 5.30 -19.65
CA GLU A 315 1.95 3.93 -19.67
C GLU A 315 1.58 3.46 -18.25
N GLU A 316 2.51 3.57 -17.30
CA GLU A 316 2.27 3.22 -15.89
C GLU A 316 1.11 4.04 -15.27
N TYR A 317 0.97 5.31 -15.66
CA TYR A 317 -0.09 6.21 -15.19
C TYR A 317 -1.47 5.75 -15.66
N ASN A 318 -1.60 5.40 -16.95
CA ASN A 318 -2.85 4.87 -17.50
C ASN A 318 -3.22 3.54 -16.82
N GLU A 319 -2.25 2.63 -16.65
CA GLU A 319 -2.46 1.37 -15.92
C GLU A 319 -2.94 1.63 -14.48
N MET A 320 -2.30 2.57 -13.78
CA MET A 320 -2.72 2.97 -12.43
C MET A 320 -4.13 3.55 -12.40
N GLN A 321 -4.52 4.36 -13.38
CA GLN A 321 -5.88 4.90 -13.48
C GLN A 321 -6.91 3.81 -13.74
N GLU A 322 -6.64 2.88 -14.65
CA GLU A 322 -7.51 1.72 -14.96
C GLU A 322 -7.73 0.84 -13.72
N GLU A 323 -6.66 0.61 -12.95
CA GLU A 323 -6.75 -0.11 -11.68
C GLU A 323 -7.47 0.69 -10.58
N GLY A 324 -7.76 1.97 -10.82
CA GLY A 324 -8.40 2.91 -9.89
C GLY A 324 -7.49 3.32 -8.73
N ALA A 325 -6.19 3.41 -8.98
CA ALA A 325 -5.22 3.97 -8.04
C ALA A 325 -5.46 5.47 -7.89
N ASP A 326 -5.06 5.99 -6.72
CA ASP A 326 -5.35 7.37 -6.36
C ASP A 326 -4.28 8.34 -6.86
N VAL A 327 -4.33 8.62 -8.16
CA VAL A 327 -3.41 9.56 -8.82
C VAL A 327 -3.73 11.03 -8.48
N MET A 328 -4.96 11.32 -8.06
CA MET A 328 -5.44 12.69 -7.81
C MET A 328 -5.01 13.26 -6.46
N HIS A 329 -4.52 12.42 -5.53
CA HIS A 329 -4.08 12.87 -4.20
C HIS A 329 -3.08 14.02 -4.27
N SER A 330 -2.03 13.85 -5.06
CA SER A 330 -0.95 14.84 -5.26
C SER A 330 -1.44 16.22 -5.73
N THR A 331 -2.52 16.25 -6.53
CA THR A 331 -3.12 17.48 -7.07
C THR A 331 -3.88 18.26 -5.99
N PHE A 332 -4.60 17.57 -5.11
CA PHE A 332 -5.51 18.19 -4.14
C PHE A 332 -4.95 18.33 -2.73
N ILE A 333 -3.75 17.77 -2.46
CA ILE A 333 -3.13 17.79 -1.14
C ILE A 333 -2.98 19.21 -0.57
N HIS A 334 -2.66 20.19 -1.42
CA HIS A 334 -2.46 21.58 -1.01
C HIS A 334 -3.76 22.39 -0.93
N LEU A 335 -4.91 21.83 -1.32
CA LEU A 335 -6.19 22.52 -1.41
C LEU A 335 -7.11 22.26 -0.19
N LYS A 336 -6.55 21.78 0.93
CA LYS A 336 -7.30 21.50 2.18
C LYS A 336 -7.26 22.63 3.21
N HIS A 337 -6.83 23.84 2.81
CA HIS A 337 -6.70 24.99 3.72
C HIS A 337 -8.02 25.75 4.00
N PHE A 338 -9.11 25.43 3.30
CA PHE A 338 -10.40 26.13 3.45
C PHE A 338 -11.02 25.87 4.83
N SER A 339 -11.76 26.85 5.37
CA SER A 339 -12.40 26.74 6.68
C SER A 339 -13.38 25.57 6.78
N PHE A 340 -13.97 25.17 5.66
CA PHE A 340 -14.80 23.97 5.52
C PHE A 340 -14.14 22.71 6.10
N PHE A 341 -12.83 22.54 5.91
CA PHE A 341 -12.07 21.37 6.37
C PHE A 341 -11.63 21.42 7.84
N ARG A 342 -12.00 22.47 8.59
CA ARG A 342 -11.80 22.50 10.04
C ARG A 342 -12.79 21.60 10.78
N GLU A 343 -13.98 21.43 10.21
CA GLU A 343 -15.01 20.53 10.74
C GLU A 343 -14.72 19.09 10.35
N VAL A 344 -14.76 18.18 11.33
CA VAL A 344 -14.43 16.77 11.12
C VAL A 344 -15.44 16.07 10.22
N GLY A 345 -16.74 16.34 10.40
CA GLY A 345 -17.80 15.73 9.59
C GLY A 345 -17.69 16.02 8.10
N ASN A 346 -17.19 17.21 7.75
CA ASN A 346 -17.06 17.67 6.36
C ASN A 346 -16.09 16.84 5.51
N TRP A 347 -15.16 16.10 6.12
CA TRP A 347 -14.26 15.19 5.39
C TRP A 347 -14.96 13.95 4.84
N PHE A 348 -16.13 13.61 5.38
CA PHE A 348 -16.92 12.45 4.98
C PHE A 348 -18.25 12.85 4.31
N LEU A 349 -18.47 14.15 4.12
CA LEU A 349 -19.72 14.67 3.56
C LEU A 349 -19.78 14.36 2.06
N PRO A 350 -20.83 13.69 1.56
CA PRO A 350 -21.05 13.57 0.12
C PRO A 350 -21.08 14.95 -0.53
N PHE A 351 -20.52 15.08 -1.73
CA PHE A 351 -20.51 16.34 -2.43
C PHE A 351 -21.95 16.77 -2.78
N SER A 352 -22.33 17.98 -2.36
CA SER A 352 -23.59 18.62 -2.72
C SER A 352 -23.33 20.06 -3.09
N ILE A 353 -23.96 20.50 -4.19
CA ILE A 353 -23.93 21.89 -4.62
C ILE A 353 -24.83 22.80 -3.80
N ASP A 354 -25.76 22.22 -3.04
CA ASP A 354 -26.70 22.96 -2.21
C ASP A 354 -26.09 23.38 -0.87
N HIS A 355 -24.84 22.99 -0.60
CA HIS A 355 -24.19 23.27 0.68
C HIS A 355 -24.03 24.78 0.94
N SER A 356 -24.38 25.26 2.13
CA SER A 356 -24.47 26.69 2.48
C SER A 356 -23.16 27.47 2.28
N THR A 357 -22.02 26.80 2.38
CA THR A 357 -20.70 27.42 2.19
C THR A 357 -20.39 27.77 0.73
N LEU A 358 -21.18 27.29 -0.22
CA LEU A 358 -21.01 27.51 -1.66
C LEU A 358 -21.84 28.74 -2.06
N LYS A 359 -21.18 29.91 -2.22
CA LYS A 359 -21.83 31.23 -2.11
C LYS A 359 -22.54 31.71 -3.37
N SER A 360 -22.33 31.13 -4.55
CA SER A 360 -23.07 31.48 -5.78
C SER A 360 -23.05 30.38 -6.84
N LYS A 361 -24.17 29.66 -6.97
CA LYS A 361 -24.42 28.69 -8.05
C LYS A 361 -24.47 29.35 -9.44
N ALA A 362 -24.82 30.63 -9.50
CA ALA A 362 -25.03 31.37 -10.75
C ALA A 362 -23.72 31.69 -11.49
N ASP A 363 -22.61 31.91 -10.76
CA ASP A 363 -21.36 32.36 -11.36
C ASP A 363 -20.52 31.23 -11.96
N ILE A 364 -20.77 29.99 -11.55
CA ILE A 364 -19.98 28.81 -11.98
C ILE A 364 -20.64 28.11 -13.19
N GLY A 365 -21.96 28.28 -13.40
CA GLY A 365 -22.71 27.72 -14.52
C GLY A 365 -23.19 26.27 -14.29
N ILE A 366 -24.38 25.94 -14.78
CA ILE A 366 -25.04 24.63 -14.55
C ILE A 366 -24.24 23.48 -15.14
N THR A 367 -23.68 23.65 -16.34
CA THR A 367 -22.85 22.61 -16.99
C THR A 367 -21.67 22.19 -16.14
N THR A 368 -21.03 23.14 -15.45
CA THR A 368 -19.91 22.90 -14.53
C THR A 368 -20.28 22.04 -13.34
N ILE A 369 -21.47 22.28 -12.80
CA ILE A 369 -22.01 21.55 -11.66
C ILE A 369 -22.25 20.09 -12.06
N ASP A 370 -22.86 19.88 -13.23
CA ASP A 370 -23.10 18.54 -13.76
C ASP A 370 -21.78 17.80 -13.99
N THR A 371 -20.76 18.48 -14.54
CA THR A 371 -19.40 17.94 -14.70
C THR A 371 -18.82 17.46 -13.35
N LEU A 372 -18.91 18.26 -12.28
CA LEU A 372 -18.38 17.86 -10.96
C LEU A 372 -19.17 16.71 -10.31
N LEU A 373 -20.49 16.68 -10.49
CA LEU A 373 -21.33 15.59 -10.01
C LEU A 373 -20.98 14.27 -10.72
N GLN A 374 -20.66 14.34 -12.02
CA GLN A 374 -20.28 13.18 -12.83
C GLN A 374 -18.83 12.74 -12.67
N ALA A 375 -17.97 13.53 -12.01
CA ALA A 375 -16.57 13.20 -11.78
C ALA A 375 -16.43 12.01 -10.80
N SER A 376 -16.46 10.78 -11.34
CA SER A 376 -16.40 9.51 -10.61
C SER A 376 -14.99 9.13 -10.14
N PHE A 377 -13.96 9.81 -10.65
CA PHE A 377 -12.55 9.61 -10.31
C PHE A 377 -12.08 10.49 -9.13
N MET A 378 -12.94 11.37 -8.60
CA MET A 378 -12.60 12.35 -7.57
C MET A 378 -13.41 12.11 -6.29
N CYS A 379 -12.74 12.06 -5.15
CA CYS A 379 -13.42 11.93 -3.86
C CYS A 379 -14.17 13.21 -3.46
N ASP A 380 -15.18 13.09 -2.60
CA ASP A 380 -16.07 14.21 -2.25
C ASP A 380 -15.31 15.42 -1.68
N SER A 381 -14.32 15.17 -0.82
CA SER A 381 -13.50 16.24 -0.24
C SER A 381 -12.69 17.00 -1.31
N ASP A 382 -12.25 16.33 -2.37
CA ASP A 382 -11.52 16.93 -3.47
C ASP A 382 -12.48 17.76 -4.35
N LYS A 383 -13.73 17.31 -4.53
CA LYS A 383 -14.78 18.07 -5.22
C LYS A 383 -15.08 19.40 -4.53
N TYR A 384 -15.22 19.40 -3.20
CA TYR A 384 -15.37 20.66 -2.44
C TYR A 384 -14.14 21.56 -2.60
N SER A 385 -12.93 21.00 -2.52
CA SER A 385 -11.67 21.77 -2.67
C SER A 385 -11.58 22.43 -4.05
N LEU A 386 -11.92 21.67 -5.09
CA LEU A 386 -11.96 22.15 -6.46
C LEU A 386 -12.99 23.28 -6.61
N TYR A 387 -14.20 23.09 -6.09
CA TYR A 387 -15.25 24.11 -6.15
C TYR A 387 -14.81 25.42 -5.50
N PHE A 388 -14.30 25.38 -4.26
CA PHE A 388 -13.81 26.58 -3.56
C PHE A 388 -12.66 27.27 -4.32
N SER A 389 -11.81 26.48 -4.99
CA SER A 389 -10.75 27.02 -5.82
C SER A 389 -11.29 27.71 -7.08
N LEU A 390 -12.31 27.13 -7.72
CA LEU A 390 -12.95 27.70 -8.90
C LEU A 390 -13.67 29.02 -8.60
N GLU A 391 -14.25 29.18 -7.40
CA GLU A 391 -14.83 30.45 -6.94
C GLU A 391 -13.81 31.59 -6.94
N GLN A 392 -12.53 31.28 -6.65
CA GLN A 392 -11.45 32.27 -6.57
C GLN A 392 -10.77 32.57 -7.91
N ILE A 393 -11.02 31.75 -8.94
CA ILE A 393 -10.39 31.87 -10.26
C ILE A 393 -11.26 32.74 -11.19
N PRO A 394 -10.66 33.66 -12.00
CA PRO A 394 -11.39 34.45 -12.99
C PRO A 394 -12.16 33.58 -14.01
N GLU A 395 -13.32 34.07 -14.48
CA GLU A 395 -14.27 33.31 -15.31
C GLU A 395 -13.64 32.71 -16.59
N THR A 396 -12.70 33.41 -17.21
CA THR A 396 -12.00 32.95 -18.43
C THR A 396 -11.15 31.70 -18.18
N HIS A 397 -10.37 31.69 -17.09
CA HIS A 397 -9.55 30.55 -16.69
C HIS A 397 -10.42 29.42 -16.13
N ARG A 398 -11.51 29.76 -15.42
CA ARG A 398 -12.51 28.81 -14.94
C ARG A 398 -13.07 27.97 -16.09
N LYS A 399 -13.54 28.60 -17.17
CA LYS A 399 -14.08 27.91 -18.35
C LYS A 399 -13.06 26.96 -19.00
N MET A 400 -11.79 27.34 -19.04
CA MET A 400 -10.72 26.50 -19.59
C MET A 400 -10.49 25.24 -18.75
N ILE A 401 -10.36 25.39 -17.43
CA ILE A 401 -10.17 24.26 -16.49
C ILE A 401 -11.34 23.28 -16.60
N LEU A 402 -12.56 23.81 -16.67
CA LEU A 402 -13.77 23.00 -16.73
C LEU A 402 -13.94 22.29 -18.05
N HIS A 403 -13.59 22.93 -19.16
CA HIS A 403 -13.57 22.27 -20.46
C HIS A 403 -12.59 21.09 -20.47
N GLN A 404 -11.40 21.26 -19.87
CA GLN A 404 -10.43 20.16 -19.75
C GLN A 404 -10.96 19.01 -18.88
N LEU A 405 -11.63 19.32 -17.77
CA LEU A 405 -12.27 18.32 -16.92
C LEU A 405 -13.40 17.58 -17.63
N ASP A 406 -14.22 18.29 -18.41
CA ASP A 406 -15.31 17.70 -19.19
C ASP A 406 -14.77 16.73 -20.25
N VAL A 407 -13.68 17.10 -20.94
CA VAL A 407 -12.99 16.21 -21.88
C VAL A 407 -12.49 14.95 -21.16
N GLN A 408 -11.86 15.09 -19.99
CA GLN A 408 -11.38 13.94 -19.21
C GLN A 408 -12.51 13.03 -18.73
N ILE A 409 -13.62 13.60 -18.23
CA ILE A 409 -14.79 12.83 -17.80
C ILE A 409 -15.36 12.04 -18.97
N ASN A 410 -15.53 12.69 -20.12
CA ASN A 410 -16.06 12.02 -21.31
C ASN A 410 -15.12 10.91 -21.81
N GLN A 411 -13.80 11.07 -21.67
CA GLN A 411 -12.83 10.03 -21.98
C GLN A 411 -12.93 8.84 -21.02
N ILE A 412 -12.92 9.09 -19.70
CA ILE A 412 -13.06 8.05 -18.68
C ILE A 412 -14.38 7.31 -18.85
N ASN A 413 -15.48 8.04 -19.07
CA ASN A 413 -16.79 7.45 -19.30
C ASN A 413 -16.82 6.65 -20.62
N ALA A 414 -16.17 7.10 -21.69
CA ALA A 414 -16.08 6.38 -22.95
C ALA A 414 -15.24 5.09 -22.81
N GLN A 415 -14.11 5.15 -22.10
CA GLN A 415 -13.31 3.97 -21.76
C GLN A 415 -14.13 2.96 -20.95
N GLN A 416 -14.77 3.40 -19.86
CA GLN A 416 -15.64 2.56 -19.04
C GLN A 416 -16.83 1.97 -19.82
N ALA A 417 -17.38 2.72 -20.78
CA ALA A 417 -18.47 2.24 -21.65
C ALA A 417 -18.00 1.21 -22.68
N GLN A 418 -16.78 1.35 -23.20
CA GLN A 418 -16.18 0.39 -24.15
C GLN A 418 -15.73 -0.89 -23.44
N GLU A 419 -15.39 -0.78 -22.16
CA GLU A 419 -15.07 -1.86 -21.25
C GLU A 419 -16.29 -2.50 -20.58
N LEU A 420 -17.53 -2.30 -21.04
CA LEU A 420 -18.73 -2.93 -20.45
C LEU A 420 -18.70 -4.48 -20.38
N LYS A 421 -17.64 -5.13 -20.90
CA LYS A 421 -17.30 -6.54 -20.67
C LYS A 421 -16.48 -6.80 -19.39
N ASN A 422 -15.75 -5.83 -18.86
CA ASN A 422 -15.00 -5.86 -17.60
C ASN A 422 -15.68 -4.93 -16.58
N ARG A 423 -16.32 -5.55 -15.59
CA ARG A 423 -17.20 -4.92 -14.60
C ARG A 423 -16.44 -3.98 -13.65
N GLN A 424 -16.45 -2.67 -13.89
CA GLN A 424 -16.44 -1.69 -12.80
C GLN A 424 -17.90 -1.42 -12.40
N THR A 425 -18.34 -1.99 -11.27
CA THR A 425 -19.69 -1.73 -10.75
C THR A 425 -19.77 -0.36 -10.07
N LYS A 426 -20.93 0.31 -10.08
CA LYS A 426 -21.18 1.55 -9.30
C LYS A 426 -20.68 1.42 -7.85
N ALA A 427 -20.85 0.24 -7.24
CA ALA A 427 -20.33 -0.11 -5.94
C ALA A 427 -18.80 0.03 -5.80
N GLU A 428 -18.01 -0.42 -6.79
CA GLU A 428 -16.54 -0.31 -6.75
C GLU A 428 -16.07 1.14 -6.74
N ASN A 429 -16.74 2.01 -7.48
CA ASN A 429 -16.46 3.44 -7.48
C ASN A 429 -16.75 4.05 -6.10
N VAL A 430 -17.91 3.73 -5.51
CA VAL A 430 -18.25 4.20 -4.16
C VAL A 430 -17.23 3.71 -3.12
N ILE A 431 -16.80 2.44 -3.20
CA ILE A 431 -15.76 1.88 -2.31
C ILE A 431 -14.46 2.69 -2.44
N GLY A 432 -13.98 2.87 -3.69
CA GLY A 432 -12.75 3.60 -3.96
C GLY A 432 -12.78 5.04 -3.44
N LEU A 433 -13.85 5.79 -3.76
CA LEU A 433 -14.01 7.19 -3.36
C LEU A 433 -14.14 7.37 -1.85
N TYR A 434 -14.81 6.45 -1.16
CA TYR A 434 -14.91 6.52 0.30
C TYR A 434 -13.59 6.19 0.98
N ILE A 435 -12.85 5.16 0.53
CA ILE A 435 -11.51 4.85 1.04
C ILE A 435 -10.55 6.02 0.79
N GLN A 436 -10.62 6.64 -0.38
CA GLN A 436 -9.87 7.86 -0.69
C GLN A 436 -10.22 8.99 0.29
N SER A 437 -11.51 9.20 0.58
CA SER A 437 -11.95 10.22 1.55
C SER A 437 -11.42 9.94 2.97
N LEU A 438 -11.44 8.67 3.40
CA LEU A 438 -10.79 8.24 4.65
C LEU A 438 -9.30 8.56 4.63
N TYR A 439 -8.60 8.26 3.53
CA TYR A 439 -7.18 8.55 3.37
C TYR A 439 -6.88 10.05 3.48
N ARG A 440 -7.70 10.91 2.84
CA ARG A 440 -7.57 12.38 2.96
C ARG A 440 -7.69 12.81 4.42
N PHE A 441 -8.68 12.28 5.14
CA PHE A 441 -8.89 12.62 6.54
C PHE A 441 -7.66 12.26 7.40
N TYR A 442 -7.19 11.02 7.34
CA TYR A 442 -6.09 10.57 8.19
C TYR A 442 -4.73 11.16 7.82
N LYS A 443 -4.52 11.60 6.57
CA LYS A 443 -3.25 12.21 6.15
C LYS A 443 -3.25 13.74 6.19
N LEU A 444 -4.39 14.39 5.97
CA LEU A 444 -4.44 15.83 5.67
C LEU A 444 -5.30 16.65 6.65
N TYR A 445 -6.08 16.03 7.54
CA TYR A 445 -6.81 16.78 8.55
C TYR A 445 -5.84 17.59 9.42
N PRO A 446 -6.06 18.89 9.71
CA PRO A 446 -5.10 19.70 10.45
C PRO A 446 -4.68 19.14 11.81
N ARG A 447 -5.54 18.36 12.46
CA ARG A 447 -5.25 17.64 13.71
C ARG A 447 -5.27 16.12 13.52
N HIS A 448 -4.87 15.62 12.35
CA HIS A 448 -4.83 14.17 12.06
C HIS A 448 -3.99 13.38 13.08
N ALA A 449 -2.97 13.99 13.68
CA ALA A 449 -2.16 13.39 14.75
C ALA A 449 -2.94 13.07 16.04
N ASP A 450 -4.15 13.60 16.21
CA ASP A 450 -5.05 13.21 17.32
C ASP A 450 -5.80 11.89 17.05
N PHE A 451 -5.60 11.28 15.88
CA PHE A 451 -6.25 10.05 15.45
C PHE A 451 -5.21 8.97 15.16
N ASP A 452 -5.54 7.73 15.50
CA ASP A 452 -4.74 6.59 15.09
C ASP A 452 -4.95 6.36 13.58
N ASP A 453 -3.90 6.63 12.79
CA ASP A 453 -3.97 6.50 11.33
C ASP A 453 -4.05 5.03 10.90
N ILE A 454 -5.25 4.63 10.48
CA ILE A 454 -5.57 3.27 10.02
C ILE A 454 -4.70 2.83 8.83
N PHE A 455 -4.17 3.75 8.02
CA PHE A 455 -3.36 3.43 6.84
C PHE A 455 -1.89 3.17 7.17
N ASN A 456 -1.48 3.35 8.43
CA ASN A 456 -0.15 2.94 8.90
C ASN A 456 -0.11 1.43 9.26
N GLU A 457 -1.26 0.79 9.39
CA GLU A 457 -1.36 -0.66 9.61
C GLU A 457 -1.23 -1.44 8.29
N LYS A 458 -0.99 -2.76 8.38
CA LYS A 458 -0.87 -3.61 7.18
C LYS A 458 -2.19 -3.77 6.40
N LEU A 459 -3.32 -3.63 7.11
CA LEU A 459 -4.68 -3.81 6.59
C LEU A 459 -4.91 -5.20 5.94
N ASP A 460 -4.31 -6.22 6.56
CA ASP A 460 -4.38 -7.61 6.13
C ASP A 460 -5.68 -8.30 6.57
N PHE A 461 -6.82 -7.72 6.18
CA PHE A 461 -8.17 -8.15 6.62
C PHE A 461 -8.47 -9.64 6.37
N HIS A 462 -7.80 -10.25 5.38
CA HIS A 462 -7.90 -11.67 5.06
C HIS A 462 -7.39 -12.61 6.18
N HIS A 463 -6.66 -12.09 7.17
CA HIS A 463 -6.27 -12.83 8.37
C HIS A 463 -7.29 -12.72 9.52
N LEU A 464 -8.32 -11.86 9.41
CA LEU A 464 -9.32 -11.72 10.47
C LEU A 464 -10.14 -12.99 10.62
N THR A 465 -10.09 -13.60 11.81
CA THR A 465 -10.82 -14.84 12.13
C THR A 465 -12.30 -14.74 11.79
N MET A 466 -12.93 -13.60 12.10
CA MET A 466 -14.35 -13.33 11.84
C MET A 466 -14.69 -13.30 10.34
N LEU A 467 -13.73 -12.96 9.47
CA LEU A 467 -13.94 -12.91 8.03
C LEU A 467 -13.57 -14.21 7.32
N LYS A 468 -12.82 -15.12 7.97
CA LYS A 468 -12.38 -16.39 7.36
C LYS A 468 -13.49 -17.16 6.63
N PRO A 469 -14.71 -17.32 7.19
CA PRO A 469 -15.79 -18.06 6.49
C PRO A 469 -16.22 -17.46 5.14
N TYR A 470 -15.90 -16.19 4.90
CA TYR A 470 -16.40 -15.43 3.74
C TYR A 470 -15.35 -15.17 2.66
N ILE A 471 -14.06 -15.12 3.03
CA ILE A 471 -12.96 -14.70 2.12
C ILE A 471 -11.72 -15.60 2.16
N SER A 472 -11.75 -16.73 2.89
CA SER A 472 -10.61 -17.66 2.99
C SER A 472 -10.74 -18.92 2.14
N ASP A 473 -11.64 -18.96 1.15
CA ASP A 473 -11.59 -20.01 0.13
C ASP A 473 -10.38 -19.81 -0.79
N THR A 474 -9.94 -20.90 -1.44
CA THR A 474 -8.73 -20.90 -2.28
C THR A 474 -8.80 -19.87 -3.40
N GLU A 475 -9.94 -19.70 -4.05
CA GLU A 475 -10.10 -18.77 -5.18
C GLU A 475 -9.93 -17.32 -4.70
N THR A 476 -10.63 -16.93 -3.64
CA THR A 476 -10.54 -15.58 -3.06
C THR A 476 -9.12 -15.29 -2.55
N LEU A 477 -8.49 -16.24 -1.86
CA LEU A 477 -7.13 -16.08 -1.36
C LEU A 477 -6.12 -15.91 -2.51
N LEU A 478 -6.27 -16.68 -3.59
CA LEU A 478 -5.43 -16.52 -4.78
C LEU A 478 -5.60 -15.14 -5.42
N GLN A 479 -6.83 -14.63 -5.54
CA GLN A 479 -7.07 -13.28 -6.06
C GLN A 479 -6.39 -12.20 -5.22
N ILE A 480 -6.46 -12.30 -3.90
CA ILE A 480 -5.80 -11.37 -2.98
C ILE A 480 -4.27 -11.48 -3.09
N ALA A 481 -3.73 -12.71 -3.11
CA ALA A 481 -2.29 -12.94 -3.19
C ALA A 481 -1.69 -12.47 -4.52
N GLU A 482 -2.41 -12.68 -5.63
CA GLU A 482 -2.03 -12.16 -6.94
C GLU A 482 -2.05 -10.64 -6.98
N PHE A 483 -3.03 -10.01 -6.32
CA PHE A 483 -3.05 -8.56 -6.19
C PHE A 483 -1.83 -8.06 -5.41
N TYR A 484 -1.52 -8.65 -4.24
CA TYR A 484 -0.29 -8.34 -3.50
C TYR A 484 0.97 -8.53 -4.35
N LEU A 485 1.05 -9.63 -5.10
CA LEU A 485 2.18 -9.94 -5.97
C LEU A 485 2.37 -8.87 -7.05
N ARG A 486 1.30 -8.44 -7.74
CA ARG A 486 1.35 -7.38 -8.75
C ARG A 486 1.81 -6.05 -8.15
N LYS A 487 1.38 -5.75 -6.93
CA LYS A 487 1.78 -4.52 -6.20
C LYS A 487 3.15 -4.60 -5.53
N GLY A 488 3.86 -5.72 -5.67
CA GLY A 488 5.19 -5.91 -5.09
C GLY A 488 5.21 -6.14 -3.58
N TYR A 489 4.05 -6.41 -2.95
CA TYR A 489 3.95 -6.79 -1.54
C TYR A 489 4.27 -8.29 -1.38
N PHE A 490 5.52 -8.65 -1.67
CA PHE A 490 5.95 -10.05 -1.78
C PHE A 490 5.76 -10.86 -0.49
N GLU A 491 6.01 -10.27 0.67
CA GLU A 491 5.82 -10.93 1.98
C GLU A 491 4.34 -11.20 2.30
N ASP A 492 3.46 -10.25 1.95
CA ASP A 492 2.01 -10.40 2.16
C ASP A 492 1.46 -11.51 1.24
N ALA A 493 1.86 -11.51 -0.05
CA ALA A 493 1.52 -12.57 -0.99
C ALA A 493 2.06 -13.95 -0.54
N LEU A 494 3.30 -13.99 -0.07
CA LEU A 494 3.96 -15.21 0.39
C LEU A 494 3.25 -15.84 1.59
N THR A 495 2.72 -15.02 2.50
CA THR A 495 1.95 -15.51 3.65
C THR A 495 0.73 -16.32 3.20
N ILE A 496 0.01 -15.82 2.19
CA ILE A 496 -1.15 -16.52 1.61
C ILE A 496 -0.70 -17.77 0.84
N TYR A 497 0.32 -17.67 -0.01
CA TYR A 497 0.80 -18.83 -0.78
C TYR A 497 1.29 -19.97 0.12
N ARG A 498 2.00 -19.67 1.21
CA ARG A 498 2.42 -20.68 2.20
C ARG A 498 1.22 -21.38 2.83
N ARG A 499 0.22 -20.60 3.26
CA ARG A 499 -1.01 -21.14 3.84
C ARG A 499 -1.71 -22.10 2.86
N LEU A 500 -1.87 -21.69 1.60
CA LEU A 500 -2.50 -22.51 0.56
C LEU A 500 -1.70 -23.82 0.29
N ILE A 501 -0.37 -23.74 0.24
CA ILE A 501 0.51 -24.91 0.12
C ILE A 501 0.32 -25.86 1.32
N GLU A 502 0.27 -25.34 2.54
CA GLU A 502 0.06 -26.11 3.78
C GLU A 502 -1.32 -26.77 3.85
N GLU A 503 -2.35 -26.11 3.31
CA GLU A 503 -3.72 -26.63 3.18
C GLU A 503 -3.85 -27.70 2.07
N GLY A 504 -2.77 -28.00 1.35
CA GLY A 504 -2.71 -29.08 0.36
C GLY A 504 -3.04 -28.66 -1.07
N THR A 505 -3.17 -27.36 -1.35
CA THR A 505 -3.39 -26.83 -2.71
C THR A 505 -2.08 -26.52 -3.45
N GLY A 506 -0.95 -27.10 -2.98
CA GLY A 506 0.36 -26.91 -3.59
C GLY A 506 0.46 -27.53 -4.98
N ASP A 507 0.41 -26.69 -6.01
CA ASP A 507 0.65 -27.06 -7.40
C ASP A 507 1.91 -26.38 -7.97
N GLU A 508 2.22 -26.67 -9.23
CA GLU A 508 3.37 -26.09 -9.94
C GLU A 508 3.37 -24.56 -9.83
N VAL A 509 2.24 -23.91 -10.17
CA VAL A 509 2.13 -22.45 -10.25
C VAL A 509 2.27 -21.81 -8.87
N LEU A 510 1.71 -22.42 -7.83
CA LEU A 510 1.76 -21.90 -6.48
C LEU A 510 3.18 -21.97 -5.90
N TYR A 511 3.92 -23.06 -6.17
CA TYR A 511 5.33 -23.14 -5.82
C TYR A 511 6.18 -22.12 -6.59
N GLN A 512 5.88 -21.86 -7.86
CA GLN A 512 6.55 -20.79 -8.64
C GLN A 512 6.31 -19.41 -8.04
N LYS A 513 5.05 -19.09 -7.71
CA LYS A 513 4.67 -17.81 -7.11
C LYS A 513 5.30 -17.63 -5.72
N SER A 514 5.27 -18.67 -4.88
CA SER A 514 5.95 -18.68 -3.57
C SER A 514 7.47 -18.47 -3.70
N GLY A 515 8.11 -19.23 -4.60
CA GLY A 515 9.54 -19.09 -4.88
C GLY A 515 9.92 -17.70 -5.38
N TYR A 516 9.09 -17.11 -6.24
CA TYR A 516 9.29 -15.74 -6.74
C TYR A 516 9.16 -14.70 -5.63
N CYS A 517 8.14 -14.79 -4.78
CA CYS A 517 8.01 -13.89 -3.63
C CYS A 517 9.23 -13.97 -2.70
N ARG A 518 9.69 -15.19 -2.38
CA ARG A 518 10.92 -15.38 -1.58
C ARG A 518 12.15 -14.80 -2.24
N GLN A 519 12.30 -14.99 -3.56
CA GLN A 519 13.43 -14.44 -4.31
C GLN A 519 13.46 -12.92 -4.22
N MET A 520 12.31 -12.26 -4.37
CA MET A 520 12.19 -10.80 -4.27
C MET A 520 12.32 -10.27 -2.85
N ALA A 521 11.96 -11.07 -1.84
CA ALA A 521 12.24 -10.79 -0.44
C ALA A 521 13.71 -11.04 -0.02
N GLY A 522 14.53 -11.65 -0.88
CA GLY A 522 15.93 -11.97 -0.62
C GLY A 522 16.19 -13.34 0.03
N ASP A 523 15.16 -14.14 0.32
CA ASP A 523 15.28 -15.54 0.78
C ASP A 523 15.62 -16.46 -0.41
N MET A 524 16.87 -16.40 -0.88
CA MET A 524 17.34 -17.16 -2.03
C MET A 524 17.31 -18.69 -1.80
N GLU A 525 17.58 -19.14 -0.57
CA GLU A 525 17.52 -20.56 -0.23
C GLU A 525 16.09 -21.09 -0.23
N GLY A 526 15.15 -20.34 0.37
CA GLY A 526 13.74 -20.70 0.35
C GLY A 526 13.14 -20.61 -1.05
N ALA A 527 13.54 -19.61 -1.84
CA ALA A 527 13.15 -19.51 -3.25
C ALA A 527 13.58 -20.75 -4.02
N LEU A 528 14.84 -21.17 -3.86
CA LEU A 528 15.36 -22.38 -4.47
C LEU A 528 14.58 -23.64 -4.04
N ARG A 529 14.26 -23.78 -2.75
CA ARG A 529 13.45 -24.91 -2.25
C ARG A 529 12.09 -24.97 -2.92
N ASP A 530 11.38 -23.84 -3.00
CA ASP A 530 10.04 -23.80 -3.61
C ASP A 530 10.12 -24.02 -5.13
N TYR A 531 11.10 -23.43 -5.81
CA TYR A 531 11.31 -23.67 -7.24
C TYR A 531 11.66 -25.12 -7.56
N LEU A 532 12.48 -25.78 -6.75
CA LEU A 532 12.78 -27.20 -6.94
C LEU A 532 11.54 -28.08 -6.74
N ARG A 533 10.64 -27.73 -5.81
CA ARG A 533 9.34 -28.42 -5.69
C ARG A 533 8.47 -28.22 -6.93
N SER A 534 8.45 -27.01 -7.49
CA SER A 534 7.76 -26.78 -8.78
C SER A 534 8.40 -27.60 -9.91
N GLU A 535 9.72 -27.78 -9.91
CA GLU A 535 10.44 -28.43 -11.00
C GLU A 535 10.18 -29.94 -11.02
N MET A 536 9.97 -30.54 -9.85
CA MET A 536 9.50 -31.92 -9.75
C MET A 536 8.14 -32.15 -10.42
N LEU A 537 7.31 -31.11 -10.53
CA LEU A 537 5.99 -31.18 -11.18
C LEU A 537 6.06 -30.83 -12.68
N ASN A 538 6.91 -29.87 -13.04
CA ASN A 538 7.15 -29.47 -14.43
C ASN A 538 8.66 -29.24 -14.70
N PRO A 539 9.39 -30.30 -15.07
CA PRO A 539 10.85 -30.25 -15.19
C PRO A 539 11.36 -29.52 -16.44
N GLU A 540 10.49 -29.19 -17.39
CA GLU A 540 10.86 -28.63 -18.69
C GLU A 540 10.50 -27.14 -18.83
N SER A 541 9.99 -26.49 -17.78
CA SER A 541 9.67 -25.06 -17.80
C SER A 541 10.94 -24.19 -17.93
N PRO A 542 11.18 -23.50 -19.06
CA PRO A 542 12.38 -22.67 -19.22
C PRO A 542 12.42 -21.51 -18.21
N TRP A 543 11.26 -20.94 -17.88
CA TRP A 543 11.16 -19.91 -16.86
C TRP A 543 11.70 -20.39 -15.52
N LEU A 544 11.30 -21.60 -15.10
CA LEU A 544 11.69 -22.18 -13.83
C LEU A 544 13.18 -22.57 -13.80
N LEU A 545 13.67 -23.23 -14.86
CA LEU A 545 15.08 -23.60 -14.97
C LEU A 545 16.00 -22.36 -14.85
N ARG A 546 15.62 -21.26 -15.51
CA ARG A 546 16.37 -19.99 -15.42
C ARG A 546 16.34 -19.41 -13.99
N ARG A 547 15.21 -19.48 -13.29
CA ARG A 547 15.07 -18.99 -11.91
C ARG A 547 15.89 -19.80 -10.92
N ILE A 548 15.85 -21.13 -11.01
CA ILE A 548 16.65 -22.05 -10.21
C ILE A 548 18.14 -21.79 -10.42
N ALA A 549 18.57 -21.73 -11.68
CA ALA A 549 19.96 -21.46 -12.03
C ALA A 549 20.42 -20.09 -11.51
N GLY A 550 19.56 -19.08 -11.60
CA GLY A 550 19.80 -17.76 -11.03
C GLY A 550 19.99 -17.80 -9.50
N CYS A 551 19.16 -18.56 -8.77
CA CYS A 551 19.29 -18.74 -7.33
C CYS A 551 20.62 -19.41 -6.97
N TYR A 552 21.00 -20.49 -7.67
CA TYR A 552 22.30 -21.14 -7.46
C TYR A 552 23.49 -20.21 -7.71
N ARG A 553 23.45 -19.36 -8.76
CA ARG A 553 24.51 -18.35 -8.98
C ARG A 553 24.59 -17.33 -7.85
N THR A 554 23.45 -16.82 -7.37
CA THR A 554 23.43 -15.87 -6.24
C THR A 554 23.98 -16.51 -4.97
N LEU A 555 23.69 -17.79 -4.75
CA LEU A 555 24.22 -18.61 -3.65
C LEU A 555 25.69 -19.06 -3.86
N LYS A 556 26.38 -18.55 -4.90
CA LYS A 556 27.77 -18.87 -5.24
C LYS A 556 28.00 -20.37 -5.51
N GLN A 557 27.03 -21.03 -6.13
CA GLN A 557 27.07 -22.43 -6.56
C GLN A 557 26.99 -22.53 -8.10
N PRO A 558 28.04 -22.11 -8.83
CA PRO A 558 28.01 -22.06 -10.30
C PRO A 558 27.92 -23.44 -10.96
N GLU A 559 28.35 -24.50 -10.29
CA GLU A 559 28.28 -25.88 -10.78
C GLU A 559 26.84 -26.36 -10.93
N GLU A 560 26.01 -26.16 -9.91
CA GLU A 560 24.59 -26.49 -9.99
C GLU A 560 23.85 -25.56 -10.95
N ALA A 561 24.15 -24.25 -10.92
CA ALA A 561 23.57 -23.30 -11.86
C ALA A 561 23.80 -23.71 -13.33
N LEU A 562 25.02 -24.15 -13.65
CA LEU A 562 25.38 -24.61 -14.99
C LEU A 562 24.50 -25.78 -15.47
N LYS A 563 24.23 -26.76 -14.61
CA LYS A 563 23.36 -27.90 -14.96
C LYS A 563 21.97 -27.44 -15.41
N PHE A 564 21.36 -26.51 -14.68
CA PHE A 564 20.04 -25.98 -15.00
C PHE A 564 20.05 -25.08 -16.25
N PHE A 565 21.09 -24.26 -16.45
CA PHE A 565 21.21 -23.47 -17.67
C PHE A 565 21.46 -24.32 -18.92
N LEU A 566 22.24 -25.42 -18.83
CA LEU A 566 22.43 -26.34 -19.96
C LEU A 566 21.14 -27.08 -20.31
N ARG A 567 20.34 -27.47 -19.30
CA ARG A 567 18.98 -27.98 -19.53
C ARG A 567 18.10 -26.95 -20.23
N TYR A 568 18.13 -25.69 -19.79
CA TYR A 568 17.43 -24.60 -20.48
C TYR A 568 17.85 -24.49 -21.95
N ASP A 569 19.16 -24.46 -22.24
CA ASP A 569 19.71 -24.32 -23.61
C ASP A 569 19.31 -25.49 -24.52
N THR A 570 19.05 -26.67 -23.94
CA THR A 570 18.51 -27.82 -24.68
C THR A 570 17.07 -27.60 -25.14
N ILE A 571 16.26 -26.92 -24.31
CA ILE A 571 14.82 -26.70 -24.56
C ILE A 571 14.59 -25.44 -25.40
N SER A 572 15.35 -24.38 -25.13
CA SER A 572 15.25 -23.07 -25.78
C SER A 572 16.65 -22.61 -26.19
N PRO A 573 17.20 -23.17 -27.27
CA PRO A 573 18.54 -22.85 -27.73
C PRO A 573 18.65 -21.40 -28.15
N ASP A 574 19.88 -20.90 -28.17
CA ASP A 574 20.25 -19.59 -28.72
C ASP A 574 19.69 -18.37 -27.95
N ASN A 575 19.16 -18.59 -26.75
CA ASN A 575 18.82 -17.50 -25.84
C ASN A 575 20.09 -16.81 -25.34
N LEU A 576 20.36 -15.59 -25.83
CA LEU A 576 21.59 -14.84 -25.54
C LEU A 576 21.83 -14.65 -24.03
N SER A 577 20.77 -14.39 -23.24
CA SER A 577 20.92 -14.20 -21.80
C SER A 577 21.33 -15.49 -21.09
N VAL A 578 20.82 -16.64 -21.52
CA VAL A 578 21.19 -17.93 -20.92
C VAL A 578 22.57 -18.37 -21.37
N LEU A 579 22.92 -18.21 -22.66
CA LEU A 579 24.27 -18.47 -23.15
C LEU A 579 25.33 -17.64 -22.40
N MET A 580 25.07 -16.35 -22.16
CA MET A 580 25.94 -15.51 -21.32
C MET A 580 26.08 -16.06 -19.90
N ASN A 581 24.99 -16.52 -19.28
CA ASN A 581 25.04 -17.11 -17.93
C ASN A 581 25.78 -18.44 -17.88
N ILE A 582 25.67 -19.28 -18.91
CA ILE A 582 26.47 -20.50 -19.06
C ILE A 582 27.96 -20.15 -19.11
N GLY A 583 28.33 -19.18 -19.96
CA GLY A 583 29.70 -18.68 -20.04
C GLY A 583 30.20 -18.17 -18.69
N HIS A 584 29.40 -17.40 -17.95
CA HIS A 584 29.76 -16.94 -16.60
C HIS A 584 29.95 -18.10 -15.62
N CYS A 585 29.09 -19.13 -15.64
CA CYS A 585 29.24 -20.28 -14.76
C CYS A 585 30.56 -21.03 -15.03
N TYR A 586 30.91 -21.25 -16.30
CA TYR A 586 32.20 -21.84 -16.67
C TYR A 586 33.38 -20.95 -16.27
N SER A 587 33.27 -19.63 -16.45
CA SER A 587 34.31 -18.68 -16.05
C SER A 587 34.52 -18.66 -14.53
N GLU A 588 33.44 -18.72 -13.74
CA GLU A 588 33.47 -18.81 -12.27
C GLU A 588 34.11 -20.14 -11.81
N GLN A 589 33.90 -21.23 -12.57
CA GLN A 589 34.58 -22.52 -12.39
C GLN A 589 36.02 -22.55 -12.94
N LYS A 590 36.50 -21.44 -13.52
CA LYS A 590 37.81 -21.30 -14.19
C LYS A 590 38.00 -22.20 -15.43
N ASP A 591 36.92 -22.75 -15.97
CA ASP A 591 36.93 -23.39 -17.30
C ASP A 591 36.76 -22.32 -18.38
N TYR A 592 37.84 -21.56 -18.59
CA TYR A 592 37.86 -20.46 -19.55
C TYR A 592 37.69 -20.93 -21.00
N LYS A 593 37.98 -22.20 -21.29
CA LYS A 593 37.84 -22.76 -22.64
C LYS A 593 36.36 -22.86 -23.00
N GLU A 594 35.57 -23.49 -22.13
CA GLU A 594 34.13 -23.62 -22.35
C GLU A 594 33.42 -22.27 -22.19
N ALA A 595 33.86 -21.42 -21.26
CA ALA A 595 33.34 -20.06 -21.14
C ALA A 595 33.46 -19.27 -22.45
N LEU A 596 34.67 -19.24 -23.05
CA LEU A 596 34.90 -18.59 -24.34
C LEU A 596 34.03 -19.18 -25.44
N ARG A 597 33.82 -20.51 -25.48
CA ARG A 597 32.96 -21.17 -26.48
C ARG A 597 31.55 -20.57 -26.46
N TYR A 598 30.95 -20.41 -25.28
CA TYR A 598 29.61 -19.84 -25.14
C TYR A 598 29.59 -18.34 -25.40
N TYR A 599 30.58 -17.58 -24.94
CA TYR A 599 30.63 -16.15 -25.23
C TYR A 599 30.81 -15.86 -26.73
N PHE A 600 31.64 -16.62 -27.43
CA PHE A 600 31.77 -16.52 -28.88
C PHE A 600 30.49 -16.89 -29.61
N LYS A 601 29.72 -17.85 -29.10
CA LYS A 601 28.38 -18.15 -29.65
C LYS A 601 27.47 -16.92 -29.52
N VAL A 602 27.50 -16.21 -28.39
CA VAL A 602 26.74 -14.94 -28.21
C VAL A 602 27.24 -13.86 -29.16
N ASP A 603 28.56 -13.67 -29.28
CA ASP A 603 29.18 -12.71 -30.21
C ASP A 603 28.85 -13.02 -31.67
N TYR A 604 28.75 -14.30 -32.04
CA TYR A 604 28.31 -14.71 -33.38
C TYR A 604 26.83 -14.38 -33.65
N LEU A 605 25.96 -14.66 -32.68
CA LEU A 605 24.51 -14.38 -32.79
C LEU A 605 24.18 -12.89 -32.66
N SER A 606 25.01 -12.13 -31.96
CA SER A 606 24.85 -10.70 -31.70
C SER A 606 26.24 -10.03 -31.63
N PRO A 607 26.83 -9.67 -32.78
CA PRO A 607 28.19 -9.12 -32.88
C PRO A 607 28.42 -7.82 -32.11
N ASP A 608 27.36 -7.04 -31.88
CA ASP A 608 27.41 -5.76 -31.18
C ASP A 608 27.14 -5.90 -29.67
N ASN A 609 27.02 -7.14 -29.16
CA ASN A 609 26.77 -7.38 -27.74
C ASN A 609 28.02 -7.07 -26.89
N ARG A 610 28.11 -5.83 -26.40
CA ARG A 610 29.23 -5.36 -25.57
C ARG A 610 29.45 -6.20 -24.31
N LYS A 611 28.40 -6.77 -23.72
CA LYS A 611 28.54 -7.65 -22.55
C LYS A 611 29.29 -8.93 -22.91
N ALA A 612 29.00 -9.51 -24.08
CA ALA A 612 29.74 -10.66 -24.60
C ALA A 612 31.19 -10.29 -24.93
N GLN A 613 31.42 -9.18 -25.62
CA GLN A 613 32.79 -8.72 -25.96
C GLN A 613 33.66 -8.49 -24.72
N ARG A 614 33.12 -7.83 -23.68
CA ARG A 614 33.79 -7.66 -22.37
C ARG A 614 34.14 -9.01 -21.73
N ALA A 615 33.18 -9.93 -21.71
CA ALA A 615 33.38 -11.26 -21.15
C ALA A 615 34.42 -12.08 -21.94
N ILE A 616 34.43 -11.99 -23.27
CA ILE A 616 35.46 -12.60 -24.12
C ILE A 616 36.83 -12.01 -23.82
N ALA A 617 36.94 -10.69 -23.76
CA ALA A 617 38.20 -10.01 -23.50
C ALA A 617 38.79 -10.43 -22.14
N TRP A 618 37.98 -10.39 -21.09
CA TRP A 618 38.39 -10.78 -19.75
C TRP A 618 38.73 -12.27 -19.63
N CYS A 619 37.88 -13.13 -20.17
CA CYS A 619 38.13 -14.57 -20.16
C CYS A 619 39.36 -14.95 -21.01
N SER A 620 39.66 -14.18 -22.06
CA SER A 620 40.89 -14.32 -22.85
C SER A 620 42.12 -13.93 -22.04
N PHE A 621 42.03 -12.83 -21.28
CA PHE A 621 43.09 -12.41 -20.36
C PHE A 621 43.36 -13.50 -19.31
N LEU A 622 42.32 -13.98 -18.62
CA LEU A 622 42.43 -15.02 -17.59
C LEU A 622 42.96 -16.36 -18.11
N SER A 623 42.74 -16.67 -19.39
CA SER A 623 43.28 -17.87 -20.05
C SER A 623 44.65 -17.66 -20.71
N GLY A 624 45.28 -16.50 -20.54
CA GLY A 624 46.60 -16.17 -21.10
C GLY A 624 46.60 -15.84 -22.60
N LYS A 625 45.43 -15.70 -23.23
CA LYS A 625 45.26 -15.35 -24.64
C LYS A 625 45.29 -13.84 -24.83
N TYR A 626 46.41 -13.21 -24.51
CA TYR A 626 46.48 -11.75 -24.40
C TYR A 626 46.27 -11.01 -25.72
N ASP A 627 46.71 -11.54 -26.86
CA ASP A 627 46.45 -10.90 -28.17
C ASP A 627 44.95 -10.86 -28.50
N GLN A 628 44.24 -11.92 -28.13
CA GLN A 628 42.79 -11.98 -28.28
C GLN A 628 42.11 -11.00 -27.33
N ALA A 629 42.54 -10.95 -26.06
CA ALA A 629 42.05 -9.98 -25.08
C ALA A 629 42.23 -8.55 -25.59
N ARG A 630 43.43 -8.22 -26.10
CA ARG A 630 43.74 -6.90 -26.66
C ARG A 630 42.83 -6.54 -27.83
N ASN A 631 42.58 -7.46 -28.75
CA ASN A 631 41.71 -7.21 -29.90
C ASN A 631 40.26 -6.95 -29.50
N TYR A 632 39.73 -7.70 -28.52
CA TYR A 632 38.38 -7.46 -28.02
C TYR A 632 38.29 -6.18 -27.18
N TYR A 633 39.28 -5.87 -26.34
CA TYR A 633 39.31 -4.59 -25.62
C TYR A 633 39.38 -3.41 -26.58
N ARG A 634 40.09 -3.49 -27.72
CA ARG A 634 40.04 -2.44 -28.74
C ARG A 634 38.60 -2.14 -29.17
N LYS A 635 37.82 -3.18 -29.48
CA LYS A 635 36.40 -3.03 -29.85
C LYS A 635 35.55 -2.46 -28.72
N VAL A 636 35.77 -2.92 -27.48
CA VAL A 636 35.03 -2.45 -26.30
C VAL A 636 35.30 -0.97 -26.02
N LEU A 637 36.52 -0.49 -26.30
CA LEU A 637 36.93 0.89 -26.08
C LEU A 637 36.48 1.88 -27.17
N GLU A 638 35.90 1.41 -28.28
CA GLU A 638 35.43 2.26 -29.37
C GLU A 638 34.12 2.99 -29.05
N ASP A 639 33.35 2.53 -28.05
CA ASP A 639 31.96 2.94 -27.85
C ASP A 639 31.53 2.79 -26.39
N GLU A 640 31.27 3.91 -25.73
CA GLU A 640 30.90 4.02 -24.30
C GLU A 640 31.70 3.14 -23.32
N PRO A 641 33.05 3.28 -23.28
CA PRO A 641 33.87 2.54 -22.33
C PRO A 641 33.65 3.00 -20.90
N GLN A 642 33.64 2.03 -19.98
CA GLN A 642 33.57 2.27 -18.54
C GLN A 642 34.95 2.20 -17.90
N ALA A 643 35.08 2.69 -16.67
CA ALA A 643 36.34 2.65 -15.92
C ALA A 643 36.96 1.25 -15.87
N GLN A 644 36.14 0.21 -15.68
CA GLN A 644 36.58 -1.18 -15.64
C GLN A 644 37.08 -1.69 -17.01
N ASP A 645 36.56 -1.17 -18.13
CA ASP A 645 37.03 -1.55 -19.46
C ASP A 645 38.46 -1.07 -19.70
N PHE A 646 38.74 0.18 -19.34
CA PHE A 646 40.08 0.77 -19.39
C PHE A 646 41.04 0.05 -18.44
N LEU A 647 40.58 -0.28 -17.23
CA LEU A 647 41.37 -1.05 -16.26
C LEU A 647 41.78 -2.40 -16.83
N ASN A 648 40.82 -3.19 -17.32
CA ASN A 648 41.09 -4.54 -17.80
C ASN A 648 41.88 -4.56 -19.12
N ALA A 649 41.69 -3.55 -19.98
CA ALA A 649 42.55 -3.33 -21.14
C ALA A 649 43.99 -3.02 -20.69
N GLY A 650 44.16 -2.17 -19.66
CA GLY A 650 45.46 -1.87 -19.06
C GLY A 650 46.13 -3.10 -18.45
N HIS A 651 45.36 -3.99 -17.80
CA HIS A 651 45.83 -5.29 -17.33
C HIS A 651 46.39 -6.14 -18.46
N THR A 652 45.68 -6.17 -19.59
CA THR A 652 46.10 -6.88 -20.80
C THR A 652 47.41 -6.30 -21.36
N GLU A 653 47.54 -4.97 -21.46
CA GLU A 653 48.77 -4.29 -21.89
C GLU A 653 49.95 -4.49 -20.91
N TRP A 654 49.68 -4.69 -19.62
CA TRP A 654 50.72 -5.00 -18.66
C TRP A 654 51.25 -6.43 -18.81
N ALA A 655 50.36 -7.42 -18.95
CA ALA A 655 50.74 -8.83 -19.08
C ALA A 655 51.65 -9.10 -20.30
N VAL A 656 51.42 -8.36 -21.38
CA VAL A 656 52.23 -8.36 -22.62
C VAL A 656 53.41 -7.38 -22.61
N GLN A 657 53.74 -6.80 -21.45
CA GLN A 657 54.89 -5.91 -21.22
C GLN A 657 54.85 -4.55 -21.95
N ASN A 658 53.68 -4.12 -22.43
CA ASN A 658 53.48 -2.76 -22.96
C ASN A 658 53.16 -1.76 -21.85
N MET A 659 54.17 -1.42 -21.05
CA MET A 659 54.02 -0.56 -19.87
C MET A 659 53.47 0.83 -20.21
N LYS A 660 53.81 1.39 -21.38
CA LYS A 660 53.29 2.69 -21.82
C LYS A 660 51.79 2.63 -22.10
N GLY A 661 51.34 1.60 -22.79
CA GLY A 661 49.91 1.37 -23.06
C GLY A 661 49.12 1.12 -21.78
N ALA A 662 49.66 0.30 -20.87
CA ALA A 662 49.04 0.02 -19.57
C ALA A 662 48.85 1.30 -18.74
N LEU A 663 49.86 2.16 -18.68
CA LEU A 663 49.80 3.44 -17.96
C LEU A 663 48.73 4.38 -18.52
N GLU A 664 48.66 4.51 -19.85
CA GLU A 664 47.66 5.39 -20.50
C GLU A 664 46.24 4.89 -20.26
N LEU A 665 46.01 3.59 -20.36
CA LEU A 665 44.70 2.98 -20.10
C LEU A 665 44.30 3.12 -18.62
N TYR A 666 45.23 2.93 -17.68
CA TYR A 666 44.92 3.19 -16.27
C TYR A 666 44.62 4.65 -15.99
N LYS A 667 45.28 5.60 -16.68
CA LYS A 667 44.96 7.02 -16.58
C LYS A 667 43.53 7.31 -17.02
N GLN A 668 43.10 6.73 -18.15
CA GLN A 668 41.72 6.81 -18.62
C GLN A 668 40.72 6.17 -17.64
N SER A 669 41.08 5.02 -17.06
CA SER A 669 40.28 4.36 -16.02
C SER A 669 40.07 5.25 -14.79
N VAL A 670 41.11 5.95 -14.33
CA VAL A 670 41.02 6.89 -13.20
C VAL A 670 40.10 8.06 -13.51
N TYR A 671 40.19 8.64 -14.71
CA TYR A 671 39.28 9.72 -15.13
C TYR A 671 37.83 9.24 -15.20
N ALA A 672 37.59 8.05 -15.77
CA ALA A 672 36.26 7.46 -15.86
C ALA A 672 35.68 7.07 -14.49
N ALA A 673 36.51 6.63 -13.53
CA ALA A 673 36.11 6.34 -12.17
C ALA A 673 35.89 7.60 -11.31
N GLY A 674 36.27 8.78 -11.82
CA GLY A 674 36.15 10.08 -11.17
C GLY A 674 37.26 10.40 -10.17
N ASN A 675 37.95 9.40 -9.61
CA ASN A 675 39.11 9.62 -8.75
C ASN A 675 40.03 8.38 -8.64
N PHE A 676 41.26 8.62 -8.17
CA PHE A 676 42.28 7.58 -8.02
C PHE A 676 41.89 6.50 -6.99
N LYS A 677 41.16 6.86 -5.93
CA LYS A 677 40.78 5.91 -4.88
C LYS A 677 39.81 4.85 -5.42
N ALA A 678 38.80 5.26 -6.18
CA ALA A 678 37.86 4.35 -6.82
C ALA A 678 38.58 3.37 -7.79
N PHE A 679 39.54 3.87 -8.57
CA PHE A 679 40.40 3.01 -9.40
C PHE A 679 41.19 1.99 -8.58
N GLN A 680 41.79 2.40 -7.45
CA GLN A 680 42.55 1.49 -6.59
C GLN A 680 41.67 0.37 -6.00
N GLU A 681 40.41 0.68 -5.68
CA GLU A 681 39.46 -0.31 -5.19
C GLU A 681 39.16 -1.37 -6.26
N LEU A 682 38.92 -0.94 -7.51
CA LEU A 682 38.72 -1.86 -8.65
C LEU A 682 39.96 -2.73 -8.89
N LEU A 683 41.15 -2.12 -9.03
CA LEU A 683 42.40 -2.84 -9.31
C LEU A 683 42.74 -3.88 -8.23
N LYS A 684 42.36 -3.61 -6.96
CA LYS A 684 42.62 -4.51 -5.84
C LYS A 684 41.92 -5.87 -6.02
N GLU A 685 40.75 -5.90 -6.65
CA GLU A 685 40.01 -7.13 -6.90
C GLU A 685 40.77 -8.06 -7.86
N ASP A 686 41.51 -7.49 -8.82
CA ASP A 686 42.17 -8.21 -9.91
C ASP A 686 43.63 -8.60 -9.63
N ILE A 687 44.21 -8.15 -8.50
CA ILE A 687 45.60 -8.45 -8.11
C ILE A 687 45.94 -9.96 -8.22
N PRO A 688 45.11 -10.90 -7.73
CA PRO A 688 45.41 -12.33 -7.83
C PRO A 688 45.53 -12.82 -9.28
N ASP A 689 44.78 -12.22 -10.20
CA ASP A 689 44.79 -12.57 -11.62
C ASP A 689 45.97 -11.92 -12.35
N LEU A 690 46.36 -10.70 -11.99
CA LEU A 690 47.60 -10.06 -12.47
C LEU A 690 48.85 -10.86 -12.08
N ILE A 691 48.92 -11.34 -10.84
CA ILE A 691 50.03 -12.18 -10.39
C ILE A 691 50.07 -13.49 -11.20
N ARG A 692 48.90 -14.09 -11.48
CA ARG A 692 48.80 -15.29 -12.33
C ARG A 692 49.22 -15.01 -13.77
N ALA A 693 48.98 -13.80 -14.26
CA ALA A 693 49.42 -13.34 -15.58
C ALA A 693 50.94 -13.08 -15.66
N GLY A 694 51.69 -13.23 -14.56
CA GLY A 694 53.15 -13.11 -14.51
C GLY A 694 53.66 -11.74 -14.03
N ILE A 695 52.77 -10.86 -13.56
CA ILE A 695 53.13 -9.54 -13.03
C ILE A 695 53.67 -9.69 -11.61
N LYS A 696 54.86 -9.13 -11.36
CA LYS A 696 55.50 -9.25 -10.04
C LYS A 696 54.84 -8.28 -9.05
N PRO A 697 54.56 -8.71 -7.80
CA PRO A 697 54.04 -7.80 -6.76
C PRO A 697 54.93 -6.57 -6.53
N SER A 698 56.24 -6.69 -6.75
CA SER A 698 57.19 -5.57 -6.63
C SER A 698 57.05 -4.51 -7.72
N GLU A 699 56.47 -4.85 -8.88
CA GLU A 699 56.25 -3.92 -9.99
C GLU A 699 54.98 -3.08 -9.78
N MET A 700 54.04 -3.57 -8.97
CA MET A 700 52.75 -2.90 -8.80
C MET A 700 52.87 -1.52 -8.12
N PRO A 701 53.60 -1.34 -7.01
CA PRO A 701 53.79 -0.02 -6.42
C PRO A 701 54.44 0.98 -7.39
N LEU A 702 55.41 0.50 -8.19
CA LEU A 702 56.12 1.36 -9.15
C LEU A 702 55.19 1.90 -10.22
N LEU A 703 54.31 1.06 -10.77
CA LEU A 703 53.33 1.49 -11.76
C LEU A 703 52.26 2.40 -11.16
N MET A 704 51.84 2.13 -9.91
CA MET A 704 50.89 3.00 -9.19
C MET A 704 51.47 4.39 -8.91
N ASP A 705 52.73 4.47 -8.49
CA ASP A 705 53.41 5.75 -8.26
C ASP A 705 53.57 6.52 -9.58
N GLN A 706 53.98 5.83 -10.65
CA GLN A 706 54.09 6.45 -11.98
C GLN A 706 52.73 6.96 -12.48
N LEU A 707 51.65 6.21 -12.25
CA LEU A 707 50.29 6.62 -12.59
C LEU A 707 49.90 7.89 -11.82
N ARG A 708 50.19 7.96 -10.52
CA ARG A 708 49.96 9.17 -9.71
C ARG A 708 50.72 10.37 -10.24
N TYR A 709 52.00 10.21 -10.57
CA TYR A 709 52.78 11.29 -11.19
C TYR A 709 52.19 11.74 -12.54
N SER A 710 51.62 10.82 -13.32
CA SER A 710 51.04 11.14 -14.64
C SER A 710 49.66 11.80 -14.60
N LEU A 711 49.00 11.79 -13.44
CA LEU A 711 47.70 12.41 -13.17
C LEU A 711 47.83 13.84 -12.59
N GLY A 712 49.05 14.19 -12.13
CA GLY A 712 49.38 15.47 -11.51
C GLY A 712 49.63 16.60 -12.48
#